data_AF-A0AAN8NIF9-F1
#
_entry.id   AF-A0AAN8NIF9-F1
#
_cell.length_a   1.000
_cell.length_b   1.000
_cell.length_c   1.000
_cell.angle_alpha   90.00
_cell.angle_beta   90.00
_cell.angle_gamma   90.00
#
_symmetry.space_group_name_H-M   'P 1'
#
loop_
_entity.id
_entity.type
_entity.pdbx_description
1 polymer ?
#
loop_
_entity_poly.entity_id
_entity_poly.type
_entity_poly.pdbx_seq_one_letter_code
_entity_poly.pdbx_strand_id
1 'polypeptide(L)'
;MATYCLTVARLQLALGQGVRRLHVSAAFNAKAKVSMSRFEPSNYVSYEKLNENVNIVRKRLNRPLTLSEKIVYGHLDDPVGQDIARGRTYLRLRPDRVAMQDATAQMAMLQFISSGLPRVAVPSTIHCDHLIEAQIGGAKDLARAKDINAEVYNFLASAGAKYGVGFWKPGSGIIHQIILENYAYPGVLLIGTDSHTPNGGGLGSICIGVGGADAVDVMAGIPWELKCPKVIGVKLTGKLSGWTSPKDVILKVAGILTVKGGTGAIVEYHGPGVDSISCTGMATICNMGAEIGATTSVFPYNHRMKTYLEKTGRGDIAALADDYADLLVPDTGCEYDSIVELNLDELKPHINGPFTPDLAHPMADIGATAAKNGWPLEVKVGLIGSCTNSSYEDMGRSASVAKQALDKGLKCKAAFTITPGSEQIRATIERDGYSKILGDVGGMVLANACGPCIGQWDRRDVKKGEKNTIVTSYNRNFTARNDANPATHAFVASPEIVTALAIAGTLDFNPEVDYLTAANGEKFKLEPPNADELPKLDFDPGQNTYQHPPAEGGSKLRVDVSPTSTRLQLLEPFDKWAGGDLEDLQVLIKVKGKCTTDHISAAGPWLKFRGHLDNISNNMLIGAVNIENDGVNKIKNQLTGEYGGVPDVARHYKANGLSWVVVGDDNYGEGSSREHAALEPRHLGGRCIIVKSFARIHETNLKKQGMLPLTFQNPADYDKIRPDDKISIKGLATFAPGKPLYAVVKHSDGTKDDFQLNHTFNETQIEWFQAGSALNRMKELHQDICTFERKQLDILRKPPTSSIVPPSRHILNHHHHHRHTTHHPYHAGSLGLSPKLQGSRVWETERKPPLMPSELPSPLPTRRTRTYSATVRARSGPVYKGVCRTFYRSQGHGFIKPSNGGEDIFAHISDIDGEYVPMEGDVVTYKVCSIPPKNQKMQAVEVVITHLAPGSKHETWSGQIISS
;
A
#
# COMPACT_ATOMS: atom_id res chain seq x y z
N MET A 1 2.90 56.91 6.97
CA MET A 1 1.64 57.20 7.73
C MET A 1 0.92 58.47 7.28
N ALA A 2 1.57 59.61 7.00
CA ALA A 2 0.86 60.86 6.67
C ALA A 2 -0.17 60.77 5.52
N THR A 3 0.15 60.03 4.46
CA THR A 3 -0.76 59.76 3.31
C THR A 3 -1.98 58.92 3.67
N TYR A 4 -1.96 58.18 4.79
CA TYR A 4 -3.06 57.33 5.25
C TYR A 4 -4.15 58.16 5.94
N CYS A 5 -3.75 59.13 6.79
CA CYS A 5 -4.67 60.00 7.51
C CYS A 5 -5.51 60.90 6.58
N LEU A 6 -4.89 61.41 5.50
CA LEU A 6 -5.56 62.26 4.51
C LEU A 6 -6.66 61.53 3.72
N THR A 7 -6.45 60.26 3.38
CA THR A 7 -7.43 59.45 2.63
C THR A 7 -8.60 59.04 3.51
N VAL A 8 -8.33 58.64 4.77
CA VAL A 8 -9.38 58.28 5.75
C VAL A 8 -10.27 59.48 6.10
N ALA A 9 -9.68 60.66 6.31
CA ALA A 9 -10.46 61.89 6.58
C ALA A 9 -11.38 62.28 5.41
N ARG A 10 -10.92 62.13 4.17
CA ARG A 10 -11.74 62.40 2.96
C ARG A 10 -12.88 61.40 2.79
N LEU A 11 -12.68 60.11 3.10
CA LEU A 11 -13.77 59.13 3.07
C LEU A 11 -14.82 59.36 4.18
N GLN A 12 -14.40 59.80 5.37
CA GLN A 12 -15.34 60.09 6.46
C GLN A 12 -16.24 61.30 6.17
N LEU A 13 -15.73 62.31 5.47
CA LEU A 13 -16.52 63.46 5.00
C LEU A 13 -17.51 63.10 3.88
N ALA A 14 -17.21 62.10 3.06
CA ALA A 14 -18.04 61.72 1.91
C ALA A 14 -19.24 60.82 2.25
N LEU A 15 -19.21 60.10 3.38
CA LEU A 15 -20.17 59.01 3.67
C LEU A 15 -21.23 59.34 4.74
N GLY A 16 -21.13 60.48 5.42
CA GLY A 16 -22.11 60.94 6.42
C GLY A 16 -22.17 60.08 7.69
N GLN A 17 -22.80 60.62 8.75
CA GLN A 17 -22.86 59.99 10.08
C GLN A 17 -23.94 58.87 10.19
N GLY A 18 -24.08 58.03 9.16
CA GLY A 18 -25.20 57.09 9.02
C GLY A 18 -24.88 55.61 8.87
N VAL A 19 -23.62 55.20 8.67
CA VAL A 19 -23.29 53.80 8.33
C VAL A 19 -22.74 53.04 9.54
N ARG A 20 -23.41 51.94 9.90
CA ARG A 20 -23.00 51.01 10.97
C ARG A 20 -21.59 50.46 10.71
N ARG A 21 -20.82 50.23 11.78
CA ARG A 21 -19.51 49.55 11.74
C ARG A 21 -19.63 48.14 11.13
N LEU A 22 -19.38 48.02 9.83
CA LEU A 22 -19.02 46.74 9.22
C LEU A 22 -17.60 46.36 9.67
N HIS A 23 -17.40 45.10 10.05
CA HIS A 23 -16.08 44.59 10.45
C HIS A 23 -15.14 44.53 9.23
N VAL A 24 -14.36 45.59 9.00
CA VAL A 24 -13.27 45.65 8.00
C VAL A 24 -12.04 44.85 8.49
N SER A 25 -12.26 43.61 8.94
CA SER A 25 -11.22 42.68 9.40
C SER A 25 -11.18 41.39 8.57
N ALA A 26 -12.25 41.07 7.82
CA ALA A 26 -12.30 39.87 6.98
C ALA A 26 -11.67 40.06 5.59
N ALA A 27 -11.48 41.31 5.14
CA ALA A 27 -11.05 41.64 3.78
C ALA A 27 -9.51 41.62 3.56
N PHE A 28 -8.71 41.46 4.63
CA PHE A 28 -7.24 41.58 4.58
C PHE A 28 -6.48 40.31 4.97
N ASN A 29 -7.14 39.15 5.00
CA ASN A 29 -6.49 37.87 5.36
C ASN A 29 -6.96 36.67 4.52
N ALA A 30 -7.53 36.91 3.34
CA ALA A 30 -7.79 35.85 2.37
C ALA A 30 -6.48 35.48 1.65
N LYS A 31 -5.71 34.54 2.20
CA LYS A 31 -4.59 33.90 1.49
C LYS A 31 -5.09 33.36 0.14
N ALA A 32 -4.24 33.40 -0.87
CA ALA A 32 -4.59 32.99 -2.23
C ALA A 32 -5.03 31.51 -2.26
N LYS A 33 -6.20 31.23 -2.83
CA LYS A 33 -6.70 29.87 -3.03
C LYS A 33 -5.99 29.22 -4.21
N VAL A 34 -4.89 28.53 -3.95
CA VAL A 34 -4.12 27.80 -4.97
C VAL A 34 -4.75 26.43 -5.24
N SER A 35 -5.05 26.13 -6.50
CA SER A 35 -5.67 24.87 -6.91
C SER A 35 -4.69 23.70 -6.86
N MET A 36 -5.19 22.49 -6.58
CA MET A 36 -4.37 21.26 -6.56
C MET A 36 -3.77 20.91 -7.93
N SER A 37 -4.46 21.27 -9.01
CA SER A 37 -3.95 21.22 -10.39
C SER A 37 -4.77 22.11 -11.31
N ARG A 38 -4.27 22.34 -12.52
CA ARG A 38 -5.00 23.00 -13.63
C ARG A 38 -6.29 22.29 -14.06
N PHE A 39 -6.48 21.02 -13.69
CA PHE A 39 -7.66 20.22 -14.07
C PHE A 39 -8.75 20.24 -13.01
N GLU A 40 -8.43 20.62 -11.78
CA GLU A 40 -9.35 20.65 -10.63
C GLU A 40 -9.37 22.06 -9.97
N PRO A 41 -9.75 23.13 -10.70
CA PRO A 41 -9.63 24.51 -10.21
C PRO A 41 -10.47 24.81 -8.96
N SER A 42 -11.51 24.01 -8.70
CA SER A 42 -12.37 24.08 -7.51
C SER A 42 -11.78 23.43 -6.25
N ASN A 43 -10.66 22.73 -6.37
CA ASN A 43 -10.05 21.95 -5.30
C ASN A 43 -8.69 22.56 -4.96
N TYR A 44 -8.45 22.87 -3.68
CA TYR A 44 -7.32 23.71 -3.26
C TYR A 44 -6.34 22.93 -2.38
N VAL A 45 -5.05 23.30 -2.47
CA VAL A 45 -4.00 22.80 -1.58
C VAL A 45 -4.31 23.20 -0.13
N SER A 46 -4.24 22.25 0.81
CA SER A 46 -4.75 22.44 2.18
C SER A 46 -3.65 22.39 3.26
N TYR A 47 -2.56 23.15 3.07
CA TYR A 47 -1.48 23.24 4.06
C TYR A 47 -1.92 23.79 5.42
N GLU A 48 -3.00 24.59 5.48
CA GLU A 48 -3.58 25.05 6.75
C GLU A 48 -4.06 23.86 7.60
N LYS A 49 -4.83 22.94 6.99
CA LYS A 49 -5.29 21.70 7.64
C LYS A 49 -4.11 20.78 7.99
N LEU A 50 -3.11 20.67 7.10
CA LEU A 50 -1.89 19.92 7.37
C LEU A 50 -1.18 20.47 8.63
N ASN A 51 -1.02 21.78 8.72
CA ASN A 51 -0.41 22.48 9.85
C ASN A 51 -1.18 22.25 11.16
N GLU A 52 -2.51 22.40 11.14
CA GLU A 52 -3.38 22.16 12.29
C GLU A 52 -3.21 20.73 12.82
N ASN A 53 -3.31 19.73 11.94
CA ASN A 53 -3.18 18.32 12.28
C ASN A 53 -1.78 17.96 12.78
N VAL A 54 -0.72 18.43 12.12
CA VAL A 54 0.67 18.26 12.56
C VAL A 54 0.89 18.87 13.95
N ASN A 55 0.33 20.06 14.23
CA ASN A 55 0.49 20.69 15.54
C ASN A 55 -0.30 20.00 16.65
N ILE A 56 -1.46 19.39 16.34
CA ILE A 56 -2.16 18.50 17.28
C ILE A 56 -1.29 17.28 17.60
N VAL A 57 -0.76 16.60 16.58
CA VAL A 57 0.04 15.38 16.75
C VAL A 57 1.37 15.66 17.44
N ARG A 58 2.07 16.75 17.08
CA ARG A 58 3.33 17.16 17.71
C ARG A 58 3.15 17.43 19.21
N LYS A 59 2.05 18.07 19.62
CA LYS A 59 1.71 18.27 21.05
C LYS A 59 1.43 16.95 21.78
N ARG A 60 0.89 15.94 21.10
CA ARG A 60 0.60 14.61 21.67
C ARG A 60 1.83 13.72 21.80
N LEU A 61 2.73 13.77 20.80
CA LEU A 61 3.92 12.91 20.74
C LEU A 61 5.14 13.54 21.42
N ASN A 62 5.18 14.86 21.57
CA ASN A 62 6.24 15.62 22.24
C ASN A 62 7.67 15.26 21.80
N ARG A 63 7.86 15.06 20.50
CA ARG A 63 9.16 14.81 19.85
C ARG A 63 9.20 15.43 18.44
N PRO A 64 10.39 15.64 17.87
CA PRO A 64 10.53 15.98 16.45
C PRO A 64 9.90 14.91 15.53
N LEU A 65 9.32 15.36 14.43
CA LEU A 65 8.74 14.50 13.40
C LEU A 65 9.62 14.47 12.14
N THR A 66 9.82 13.27 11.59
CA THR A 66 10.37 13.10 10.23
C THR A 66 9.42 13.72 9.19
N LEU A 67 9.89 13.98 7.97
CA LEU A 67 9.04 14.56 6.91
C LEU A 67 7.82 13.69 6.62
N SER A 68 8.07 12.39 6.47
CA SER A 68 7.04 11.39 6.22
C SER A 68 6.02 11.33 7.36
N GLU A 69 6.44 11.49 8.61
CA GLU A 69 5.51 11.63 9.75
C GLU A 69 4.71 12.94 9.71
N LYS A 70 5.31 14.08 9.36
CA LYS A 70 4.56 15.35 9.21
C LYS A 70 3.44 15.18 8.18
N ILE A 71 3.76 14.66 7.00
CA ILE A 71 2.78 14.51 5.93
C ILE A 71 1.73 13.45 6.28
N VAL A 72 2.14 12.24 6.69
CA VAL A 72 1.20 11.15 7.02
C VAL A 72 0.32 11.52 8.21
N TYR A 73 0.87 12.06 9.30
CA TYR A 73 0.08 12.39 10.48
C TYR A 73 -0.77 13.65 10.30
N GLY A 74 -0.33 14.57 9.42
CA GLY A 74 -1.13 15.70 8.97
C GLY A 74 -2.38 15.31 8.18
N HIS A 75 -2.44 14.09 7.63
CA HIS A 75 -3.60 13.55 6.89
C HIS A 75 -4.48 12.58 7.69
N LEU A 76 -4.32 12.53 9.03
CA LEU A 76 -5.21 11.73 9.87
C LEU A 76 -6.65 12.24 9.84
N ASP A 77 -7.60 11.29 9.81
CA ASP A 77 -9.04 11.56 9.94
C ASP A 77 -9.39 12.06 11.36
N ASP A 78 -8.67 11.57 12.37
CA ASP A 78 -8.77 11.97 13.77
C ASP A 78 -7.38 12.15 14.40
N PRO A 79 -6.74 13.32 14.26
CA PRO A 79 -5.40 13.59 14.81
C PRO A 79 -5.40 13.66 16.35
N VAL A 80 -6.56 13.73 17.01
CA VAL A 80 -6.69 13.84 18.47
C VAL A 80 -6.75 12.46 19.12
N GLY A 81 -7.56 11.55 18.58
CA GLY A 81 -7.82 10.21 19.13
C GLY A 81 -6.97 9.08 18.54
N GLN A 82 -6.40 9.23 17.34
CA GLN A 82 -5.61 8.18 16.68
C GLN A 82 -4.42 7.70 17.53
N ASP A 83 -4.29 6.39 17.74
CA ASP A 83 -3.06 5.79 18.32
C ASP A 83 -1.96 5.70 17.25
N ILE A 84 -0.75 6.14 17.61
CA ILE A 84 0.38 6.31 16.68
C ILE A 84 1.60 5.60 17.25
N ALA A 85 1.93 4.43 16.69
CA ALA A 85 3.18 3.73 16.97
C ALA A 85 3.70 3.07 15.69
N ARG A 86 4.91 3.47 15.26
CA ARG A 86 5.60 2.95 14.06
C ARG A 86 5.65 1.41 14.11
N GLY A 87 5.38 0.77 12.98
CA GLY A 87 5.32 -0.68 12.83
C GLY A 87 4.14 -1.40 13.52
N ARG A 88 3.28 -0.70 14.28
CA ARG A 88 2.26 -1.33 15.15
C ARG A 88 0.81 -0.92 14.84
N THR A 89 0.48 0.36 14.88
CA THR A 89 -0.93 0.81 14.78
C THR A 89 -1.38 0.92 13.32
N TYR A 90 -2.70 0.84 13.08
CA TYR A 90 -3.29 1.24 11.79
C TYR A 90 -3.76 2.70 11.90
N LEU A 91 -3.24 3.54 11.00
CA LEU A 91 -3.60 4.94 10.84
C LEU A 91 -4.81 5.04 9.92
N ARG A 92 -5.81 5.84 10.31
CA ARG A 92 -6.96 6.17 9.45
C ARG A 92 -6.70 7.51 8.78
N LEU A 93 -6.51 7.48 7.46
CA LEU A 93 -6.01 8.59 6.65
C LEU A 93 -7.04 9.11 5.66
N ARG A 94 -6.85 10.35 5.23
CA ARG A 94 -7.59 11.03 4.16
C ARG A 94 -6.63 11.47 3.05
N PRO A 95 -6.35 10.61 2.05
CA PRO A 95 -5.62 11.02 0.86
C PRO A 95 -6.37 12.12 0.10
N ASP A 96 -5.63 13.09 -0.44
CA ASP A 96 -6.18 14.23 -1.18
C ASP A 96 -6.69 13.82 -2.57
N ARG A 97 -6.08 12.78 -3.17
CA ARG A 97 -6.44 12.31 -4.51
C ARG A 97 -6.11 10.84 -4.76
N VAL A 98 -6.78 10.29 -5.77
CA VAL A 98 -6.60 8.93 -6.30
C VAL A 98 -6.08 8.99 -7.74
N ALA A 99 -5.19 8.07 -8.10
CA ALA A 99 -4.80 7.84 -9.49
C ALA A 99 -4.88 6.35 -9.85
N MET A 100 -5.35 6.03 -11.05
CA MET A 100 -5.53 4.66 -11.52
C MET A 100 -4.99 4.49 -12.93
N GLN A 101 -4.36 3.36 -13.22
CA GLN A 101 -3.92 2.98 -14.57
C GLN A 101 -4.87 1.96 -15.18
N ASP A 102 -4.99 1.90 -16.51
CA ASP A 102 -6.06 1.17 -17.22
C ASP A 102 -6.12 -0.34 -16.93
N ALA A 103 -5.01 -0.99 -16.57
CA ALA A 103 -5.01 -2.40 -16.17
C ALA A 103 -5.53 -2.66 -14.74
N THR A 104 -5.60 -1.67 -13.85
CA THR A 104 -6.22 -1.80 -12.51
C THR A 104 -7.51 -0.97 -12.35
N ALA A 105 -7.65 0.14 -13.08
CA ALA A 105 -8.83 0.99 -13.13
C ALA A 105 -10.09 0.22 -13.54
N GLN A 106 -9.97 -0.79 -14.41
CA GLN A 106 -11.09 -1.65 -14.80
C GLN A 106 -11.77 -2.26 -13.57
N MET A 107 -11.00 -2.95 -12.72
CA MET A 107 -11.52 -3.65 -11.56
C MET A 107 -11.89 -2.70 -10.41
N ALA A 108 -11.12 -1.61 -10.22
CA ALA A 108 -11.46 -0.56 -9.26
C ALA A 108 -12.80 0.11 -9.61
N MET A 109 -13.04 0.46 -10.88
CA MET A 109 -14.31 1.06 -11.30
C MET A 109 -15.48 0.07 -11.26
N LEU A 110 -15.27 -1.22 -11.53
CA LEU A 110 -16.31 -2.26 -11.35
C LEU A 110 -16.72 -2.42 -9.86
N GLN A 111 -15.76 -2.37 -8.94
CA GLN A 111 -16.02 -2.33 -7.50
C GLN A 111 -16.74 -1.03 -7.10
N PHE A 112 -16.32 0.13 -7.63
CA PHE A 112 -16.99 1.42 -7.36
C PHE A 112 -18.44 1.43 -7.89
N ILE A 113 -18.70 0.92 -9.10
CA ILE A 113 -20.05 0.75 -9.66
C ILE A 113 -20.90 -0.10 -8.70
N SER A 114 -20.33 -1.17 -8.15
CA SER A 114 -21.01 -2.09 -7.23
C SER A 114 -21.33 -1.49 -5.85
N SER A 115 -20.65 -0.40 -5.46
CA SER A 115 -21.00 0.39 -4.25
C SER A 115 -22.33 1.14 -4.38
N GLY A 116 -22.75 1.46 -5.62
CA GLY A 116 -23.93 2.28 -5.91
C GLY A 116 -23.75 3.79 -5.73
N LEU A 117 -22.56 4.27 -5.35
CA LEU A 117 -22.30 5.70 -5.13
C LEU A 117 -22.37 6.50 -6.44
N PRO A 118 -22.89 7.75 -6.42
CA PRO A 118 -23.17 8.52 -7.62
C PRO A 118 -21.94 9.23 -8.22
N ARG A 119 -20.90 9.50 -7.41
CA ARG A 119 -19.69 10.23 -7.79
C ARG A 119 -18.56 9.92 -6.79
N VAL A 120 -17.31 10.03 -7.24
CA VAL A 120 -16.13 9.95 -6.35
C VAL A 120 -16.05 11.16 -5.39
N ALA A 121 -15.54 10.94 -4.18
CA ALA A 121 -15.45 11.93 -3.10
C ALA A 121 -14.20 12.85 -3.18
N VAL A 122 -13.14 12.41 -3.85
CA VAL A 122 -11.88 13.16 -4.02
C VAL A 122 -11.47 13.24 -5.50
N PRO A 123 -10.66 14.23 -5.92
CA PRO A 123 -10.02 14.25 -7.23
C PRO A 123 -9.43 12.88 -7.60
N SER A 124 -9.87 12.35 -8.73
CA SER A 124 -9.52 11.00 -9.18
C SER A 124 -9.19 11.03 -10.66
N THR A 125 -8.19 10.26 -11.10
CA THR A 125 -7.77 10.18 -12.51
C THR A 125 -7.55 8.75 -12.98
N ILE A 126 -7.87 8.47 -14.25
CA ILE A 126 -7.55 7.24 -14.97
C ILE A 126 -6.54 7.57 -16.07
N HIS A 127 -5.52 6.71 -16.24
CA HIS A 127 -4.43 6.83 -17.21
C HIS A 127 -4.38 5.58 -18.10
N CYS A 128 -4.28 5.74 -19.41
CA CYS A 128 -4.31 4.62 -20.37
C CYS A 128 -2.93 4.32 -20.97
N ASP A 129 -2.16 3.49 -20.27
CA ASP A 129 -0.74 3.25 -20.48
C ASP A 129 -0.30 1.77 -20.43
N HIS A 130 -1.10 0.86 -19.87
CA HIS A 130 -0.76 -0.57 -19.74
C HIS A 130 -1.31 -1.46 -20.87
N LEU A 131 -2.17 -0.96 -21.75
CA LEU A 131 -2.79 -1.74 -22.84
C LEU A 131 -2.24 -1.43 -24.24
N ILE A 132 -1.11 -0.72 -24.33
CA ILE A 132 -0.43 -0.39 -25.59
C ILE A 132 0.82 -1.27 -25.74
N GLU A 133 0.73 -2.26 -26.63
CA GLU A 133 1.80 -3.21 -26.91
C GLU A 133 2.80 -2.67 -27.95
N ALA A 134 4.08 -2.65 -27.59
CA ALA A 134 5.17 -2.28 -28.47
C ALA A 134 5.40 -3.35 -29.56
N GLN A 135 5.48 -2.92 -30.83
CA GLN A 135 5.71 -3.83 -31.97
C GLN A 135 6.46 -3.15 -33.11
N ILE A 136 5.93 -2.05 -33.66
CA ILE A 136 6.44 -1.39 -34.89
C ILE A 136 6.56 0.15 -34.78
N GLY A 137 6.47 0.71 -33.57
CA GLY A 137 6.76 2.11 -33.29
C GLY A 137 5.51 2.96 -32.96
N GLY A 138 5.74 4.04 -32.21
CA GLY A 138 4.71 4.64 -31.35
C GLY A 138 3.36 4.97 -32.00
N ALA A 139 3.34 5.62 -33.16
CA ALA A 139 2.08 6.01 -33.82
C ALA A 139 1.25 4.80 -34.28
N LYS A 140 1.90 3.75 -34.79
CA LYS A 140 1.24 2.54 -35.30
C LYS A 140 0.77 1.65 -34.16
N ASP A 141 1.63 1.47 -33.15
CA ASP A 141 1.32 0.71 -31.94
C ASP A 141 0.15 1.34 -31.17
N LEU A 142 0.11 2.68 -31.09
CA LEU A 142 -1.00 3.42 -30.47
C LEU A 142 -2.32 3.29 -31.26
N ALA A 143 -2.27 3.36 -32.60
CA ALA A 143 -3.47 3.16 -33.43
C ALA A 143 -4.04 1.75 -33.22
N ARG A 144 -3.18 0.72 -33.33
CA ARG A 144 -3.53 -0.68 -33.08
C ARG A 144 -4.11 -0.91 -31.68
N ALA A 145 -3.53 -0.28 -30.66
CA ALA A 145 -4.02 -0.38 -29.29
C ALA A 145 -5.40 0.26 -29.10
N LYS A 146 -5.70 1.37 -29.78
CA LYS A 146 -7.04 2.01 -29.76
C LYS A 146 -8.10 1.09 -30.34
N ASP A 147 -7.80 0.38 -31.42
CA ASP A 147 -8.73 -0.57 -32.05
C ASP A 147 -8.93 -1.82 -31.16
N ILE A 148 -7.84 -2.47 -30.73
CA ILE A 148 -7.88 -3.71 -29.94
C ILE A 148 -8.53 -3.52 -28.55
N ASN A 149 -8.44 -2.33 -27.97
CA ASN A 149 -8.93 -2.04 -26.62
C ASN A 149 -10.10 -1.03 -26.58
N ALA A 150 -10.73 -0.75 -27.73
CA ALA A 150 -11.83 0.21 -27.84
C ALA A 150 -12.93 0.00 -26.77
N GLU A 151 -13.33 -1.25 -26.53
CA GLU A 151 -14.30 -1.60 -25.48
C GLU A 151 -13.86 -1.12 -24.08
N VAL A 152 -12.63 -1.44 -23.68
CA VAL A 152 -12.08 -1.10 -22.36
C VAL A 152 -11.89 0.41 -22.22
N TYR A 153 -11.38 1.08 -23.25
CA TYR A 153 -11.20 2.53 -23.24
C TYR A 153 -12.54 3.27 -23.20
N ASN A 154 -13.56 2.78 -23.91
CA ASN A 154 -14.91 3.35 -23.86
C ASN A 154 -15.57 3.13 -22.48
N PHE A 155 -15.39 1.97 -21.87
CA PHE A 155 -15.83 1.72 -20.49
C PHE A 155 -15.16 2.70 -19.51
N LEU A 156 -13.84 2.83 -19.53
CA LEU A 156 -13.11 3.72 -18.62
C LEU A 156 -13.45 5.21 -18.85
N ALA A 157 -13.57 5.64 -20.10
CA ALA A 157 -13.93 7.02 -20.45
C ALA A 157 -15.37 7.38 -20.03
N SER A 158 -16.33 6.48 -20.27
CA SER A 158 -17.73 6.68 -19.87
C SER A 158 -17.91 6.57 -18.35
N ALA A 159 -17.19 5.65 -17.69
CA ALA A 159 -17.17 5.55 -16.23
C ALA A 159 -16.57 6.80 -15.59
N GLY A 160 -15.47 7.32 -16.13
CA GLY A 160 -14.90 8.58 -15.63
C GLY A 160 -15.83 9.77 -15.81
N ALA A 161 -16.45 9.89 -16.99
CA ALA A 161 -17.48 10.90 -17.22
C ALA A 161 -18.68 10.77 -16.27
N LYS A 162 -19.18 9.55 -16.02
CA LYS A 162 -20.31 9.29 -15.11
C LYS A 162 -19.98 9.65 -13.66
N TYR A 163 -18.86 9.15 -13.15
CA TYR A 163 -18.52 9.19 -11.72
C TYR A 163 -17.60 10.35 -11.33
N GLY A 164 -17.25 11.25 -12.26
CA GLY A 164 -16.49 12.46 -11.98
C GLY A 164 -14.97 12.26 -11.91
N VAL A 165 -14.44 11.27 -12.61
CA VAL A 165 -13.01 10.92 -12.68
C VAL A 165 -12.42 11.50 -13.97
N GLY A 166 -11.27 12.16 -13.87
CA GLY A 166 -10.51 12.64 -15.04
C GLY A 166 -9.95 11.49 -15.87
N PHE A 167 -9.96 11.61 -17.21
CA PHE A 167 -9.55 10.52 -18.10
C PHE A 167 -8.43 10.96 -19.06
N TRP A 168 -7.24 10.40 -18.88
CA TRP A 168 -6.11 10.55 -19.79
C TRP A 168 -6.15 9.46 -20.86
N LYS A 169 -6.37 9.89 -22.10
CA LYS A 169 -6.57 9.00 -23.26
C LYS A 169 -5.32 8.17 -23.58
N PRO A 170 -5.46 7.05 -24.31
CA PRO A 170 -4.32 6.25 -24.78
C PRO A 170 -3.30 7.11 -25.54
N GLY A 171 -2.03 6.99 -25.16
CA GLY A 171 -0.91 7.76 -25.70
C GLY A 171 -0.60 9.09 -24.99
N SER A 172 -1.38 9.45 -23.97
CA SER A 172 -1.10 10.60 -23.09
C SER A 172 0.25 10.51 -22.36
N GLY A 173 0.61 9.31 -21.90
CA GLY A 173 1.75 9.09 -21.05
C GLY A 173 1.51 8.04 -19.98
N ILE A 174 2.58 7.64 -19.33
CA ILE A 174 2.59 6.73 -18.20
C ILE A 174 2.15 7.48 -16.95
N ILE A 175 1.28 6.85 -16.16
CA ILE A 175 0.61 7.40 -14.96
C ILE A 175 1.55 8.24 -14.07
N HIS A 176 2.74 7.74 -13.75
CA HIS A 176 3.65 8.39 -12.79
C HIS A 176 4.33 9.64 -13.34
N GLN A 177 4.61 9.67 -14.65
CA GLN A 177 5.15 10.85 -15.32
C GLN A 177 4.09 11.95 -15.37
N ILE A 178 2.87 11.61 -15.78
CA ILE A 178 1.73 12.54 -15.78
C ILE A 178 1.45 13.05 -14.35
N ILE A 179 1.53 12.19 -13.33
CA ILE A 179 1.40 12.61 -11.93
C ILE A 179 2.49 13.63 -11.55
N LEU A 180 3.76 13.36 -11.85
CA LEU A 180 4.85 14.28 -11.50
C LEU A 180 4.69 15.65 -12.19
N GLU A 181 4.33 15.65 -13.47
CA GLU A 181 4.10 16.85 -14.30
C GLU A 181 2.87 17.67 -13.88
N ASN A 182 1.82 17.05 -13.31
CA ASN A 182 0.50 17.70 -13.20
C ASN A 182 -0.14 17.66 -11.80
N TYR A 183 0.14 16.65 -10.98
CA TYR A 183 -0.71 16.28 -9.83
C TYR A 183 0.02 16.08 -8.50
N ALA A 184 1.31 15.74 -8.52
CA ALA A 184 2.15 15.73 -7.34
C ALA A 184 2.50 17.18 -6.95
N TYR A 185 2.60 17.43 -5.65
CA TYR A 185 3.12 18.66 -5.07
C TYR A 185 3.63 18.37 -3.64
N PRO A 186 4.46 19.23 -3.05
CA PRO A 186 4.99 19.01 -1.70
C PRO A 186 3.87 18.77 -0.69
N GLY A 187 4.00 17.77 0.17
CA GLY A 187 3.03 17.51 1.22
C GLY A 187 1.69 16.89 0.81
N VAL A 188 1.39 16.62 -0.47
CA VAL A 188 0.17 15.88 -0.86
C VAL A 188 0.23 14.43 -0.35
N LEU A 189 -0.90 13.88 0.10
CA LEU A 189 -1.09 12.44 0.27
C LEU A 189 -1.87 11.88 -0.93
N LEU A 190 -1.19 11.13 -1.79
CA LEU A 190 -1.76 10.51 -2.99
C LEU A 190 -1.73 8.99 -2.85
N ILE A 191 -2.83 8.32 -3.21
CA ILE A 191 -2.82 6.86 -3.42
C ILE A 191 -3.01 6.52 -4.89
N GLY A 192 -2.34 5.47 -5.36
CA GLY A 192 -2.38 5.04 -6.75
C GLY A 192 -2.52 3.54 -6.89
N THR A 193 -3.33 3.06 -7.85
CA THR A 193 -3.53 1.61 -8.07
C THR A 193 -2.37 0.95 -8.84
N ASP A 194 -1.14 1.31 -8.49
CA ASP A 194 0.11 0.85 -9.10
C ASP A 194 1.25 0.78 -8.06
N SER A 195 2.25 -0.07 -8.25
CA SER A 195 3.36 -0.19 -7.29
C SER A 195 4.33 0.99 -7.32
N HIS A 196 4.48 1.66 -8.46
CA HIS A 196 5.50 2.70 -8.69
C HIS A 196 5.01 4.13 -8.41
N THR A 197 3.81 4.26 -7.85
CA THR A 197 3.25 5.51 -7.32
C THR A 197 4.20 6.32 -6.41
N PRO A 198 5.11 5.71 -5.61
CA PRO A 198 6.18 6.42 -4.89
C PRO A 198 7.02 7.40 -5.72
N ASN A 199 7.05 7.31 -7.05
CA ASN A 199 7.65 8.29 -7.97
C ASN A 199 7.35 9.75 -7.61
N GLY A 200 6.11 10.07 -7.18
CA GLY A 200 5.72 11.43 -6.81
C GLY A 200 6.47 11.99 -5.59
N GLY A 201 7.09 11.15 -4.76
CA GLY A 201 7.91 11.58 -3.63
C GLY A 201 9.20 12.32 -4.01
N GLY A 202 9.57 12.31 -5.30
CA GLY A 202 10.58 13.21 -5.85
C GLY A 202 10.15 14.68 -5.94
N LEU A 203 8.88 14.98 -5.63
CA LEU A 203 8.31 16.32 -5.54
C LEU A 203 7.70 16.58 -4.14
N GLY A 204 8.28 15.97 -3.10
CA GLY A 204 7.93 16.20 -1.70
C GLY A 204 6.60 15.56 -1.26
N SER A 205 6.01 14.71 -2.09
CA SER A 205 4.71 14.07 -1.86
C SER A 205 4.81 12.74 -1.10
N ILE A 206 3.79 12.37 -0.33
CA ILE A 206 3.61 10.97 0.11
C ILE A 206 2.69 10.28 -0.89
N CYS A 207 3.28 9.54 -1.82
CA CYS A 207 2.56 8.83 -2.87
C CYS A 207 2.64 7.31 -2.63
N ILE A 208 1.55 6.64 -2.30
CA ILE A 208 1.56 5.22 -1.88
C ILE A 208 0.79 4.34 -2.89
N GLY A 209 1.43 3.24 -3.31
CA GLY A 209 0.81 2.23 -4.16
C GLY A 209 -0.18 1.34 -3.40
N VAL A 210 -1.35 1.06 -3.98
CA VAL A 210 -2.44 0.29 -3.34
C VAL A 210 -3.17 -0.63 -4.35
N GLY A 211 -4.04 -1.51 -3.85
CA GLY A 211 -5.01 -2.24 -4.66
C GLY A 211 -6.23 -1.38 -5.06
N GLY A 212 -7.06 -1.87 -5.98
CA GLY A 212 -8.27 -1.16 -6.43
C GLY A 212 -9.28 -0.96 -5.30
N ALA A 213 -9.48 -1.95 -4.44
CA ALA A 213 -10.37 -1.84 -3.27
C ALA A 213 -10.00 -0.71 -2.29
N ASP A 214 -8.71 -0.43 -2.07
CA ASP A 214 -8.25 0.71 -1.26
C ASP A 214 -8.52 2.06 -1.94
N ALA A 215 -8.36 2.13 -3.26
CA ALA A 215 -8.75 3.30 -4.04
C ALA A 215 -10.27 3.53 -4.00
N VAL A 216 -11.07 2.45 -3.99
CA VAL A 216 -12.53 2.52 -3.85
C VAL A 216 -12.94 3.06 -2.48
N ASP A 217 -12.28 2.72 -1.37
CA ASP A 217 -12.55 3.34 -0.06
C ASP A 217 -12.45 4.88 -0.13
N VAL A 218 -11.33 5.39 -0.67
CA VAL A 218 -11.07 6.83 -0.73
C VAL A 218 -12.01 7.52 -1.73
N MET A 219 -12.24 6.92 -2.89
CA MET A 219 -13.27 7.38 -3.83
C MET A 219 -14.67 7.36 -3.22
N ALA A 220 -14.96 6.46 -2.28
CA ALA A 220 -16.23 6.37 -1.54
C ALA A 220 -16.31 7.34 -0.35
N GLY A 221 -15.24 8.06 0.00
CA GLY A 221 -15.20 8.94 1.17
C GLY A 221 -15.04 8.20 2.50
N ILE A 222 -14.49 6.99 2.48
CA ILE A 222 -14.15 6.18 3.66
C ILE A 222 -12.68 6.46 4.05
N PRO A 223 -12.32 6.52 5.35
CA PRO A 223 -10.92 6.63 5.76
C PRO A 223 -10.12 5.41 5.28
N TRP A 224 -8.97 5.65 4.66
CA TRP A 224 -8.06 4.59 4.22
C TRP A 224 -7.15 4.16 5.38
N GLU A 225 -6.95 2.85 5.53
CA GLU A 225 -6.10 2.30 6.59
C GLU A 225 -4.67 2.02 6.12
N LEU A 226 -3.69 2.59 6.82
CA LEU A 226 -2.27 2.30 6.61
C LEU A 226 -1.63 1.85 7.92
N LYS A 227 -0.96 0.69 7.92
CA LYS A 227 -0.09 0.29 9.04
C LYS A 227 1.00 1.35 9.21
N CYS A 228 1.05 2.00 10.37
CA CYS A 228 1.93 3.12 10.69
C CYS A 228 3.39 2.78 10.31
N PRO A 229 3.99 3.45 9.32
CA PRO A 229 5.29 3.04 8.82
C PRO A 229 6.40 3.24 9.85
N LYS A 230 7.47 2.44 9.72
CA LYS A 230 8.81 2.83 10.18
C LYS A 230 9.41 3.88 9.21
N VAL A 231 10.51 4.53 9.57
CA VAL A 231 11.22 5.45 8.67
C VAL A 231 12.69 5.07 8.55
N ILE A 232 13.16 4.81 7.32
CA ILE A 232 14.57 4.55 6.99
C ILE A 232 15.16 5.86 6.46
N GLY A 233 16.15 6.42 7.16
CA GLY A 233 16.83 7.63 6.72
C GLY A 233 17.96 7.30 5.75
N VAL A 234 17.90 7.75 4.50
CA VAL A 234 19.03 7.65 3.56
C VAL A 234 19.73 9.01 3.50
N LYS A 235 20.91 9.08 4.11
CA LYS A 235 21.72 10.31 4.20
C LYS A 235 22.65 10.41 2.99
N LEU A 236 22.41 11.41 2.16
CA LEU A 236 23.20 11.71 0.97
C LEU A 236 24.23 12.79 1.27
N THR A 237 25.46 12.57 0.85
CA THR A 237 26.61 13.49 0.98
C THR A 237 27.36 13.56 -0.35
N GLY A 238 28.22 14.57 -0.54
CA GLY A 238 28.87 14.80 -1.84
C GLY A 238 27.87 15.22 -2.94
N LYS A 239 28.23 15.02 -4.21
CA LYS A 239 27.39 15.29 -5.38
C LYS A 239 27.60 14.26 -6.49
N LEU A 240 26.56 13.98 -7.28
CA LEU A 240 26.68 13.15 -8.47
C LEU A 240 27.65 13.77 -9.48
N SER A 241 28.44 12.94 -10.17
CA SER A 241 29.42 13.41 -11.16
C SER A 241 29.67 12.41 -12.30
N GLY A 242 29.97 12.94 -13.49
CA GLY A 242 30.31 12.15 -14.67
C GLY A 242 29.17 11.23 -15.13
N TRP A 243 29.50 9.94 -15.23
CA TRP A 243 28.57 8.89 -15.65
C TRP A 243 27.54 8.52 -14.56
N THR A 244 27.83 8.78 -13.29
CA THR A 244 26.93 8.46 -12.18
C THR A 244 25.68 9.34 -12.25
N SER A 245 24.51 8.71 -12.11
CA SER A 245 23.20 9.36 -12.23
C SER A 245 22.32 9.07 -11.01
N PRO A 246 21.17 9.75 -10.86
CA PRO A 246 20.22 9.51 -9.77
C PRO A 246 19.78 8.04 -9.69
N LYS A 247 19.76 7.32 -10.82
CA LYS A 247 19.43 5.90 -10.87
C LYS A 247 20.41 5.03 -10.06
N ASP A 248 21.69 5.38 -10.06
CA ASP A 248 22.72 4.61 -9.34
C ASP A 248 22.54 4.68 -7.83
N VAL A 249 21.96 5.77 -7.31
CA VAL A 249 21.65 5.91 -5.87
C VAL A 249 20.66 4.82 -5.45
N ILE A 250 19.55 4.66 -6.17
CA ILE A 250 18.55 3.64 -5.82
C ILE A 250 18.99 2.21 -6.20
N LEU A 251 19.78 2.03 -7.26
CA LEU A 251 20.42 0.73 -7.54
C LEU A 251 21.34 0.30 -6.39
N LYS A 252 22.10 1.24 -5.81
CA LYS A 252 22.96 1.00 -4.64
C LYS A 252 22.16 0.76 -3.37
N VAL A 253 21.13 1.56 -3.09
CA VAL A 253 20.22 1.36 -1.94
C VAL A 253 19.51 0.01 -2.03
N ALA A 254 19.08 -0.41 -3.24
CA ALA A 254 18.49 -1.73 -3.45
C ALA A 254 19.47 -2.86 -3.13
N GLY A 255 20.74 -2.75 -3.53
CA GLY A 255 21.78 -3.70 -3.15
C GLY A 255 22.12 -3.74 -1.65
N ILE A 256 21.92 -2.62 -0.93
CA ILE A 256 22.14 -2.55 0.52
C ILE A 256 20.95 -3.14 1.30
N LEU A 257 19.73 -2.78 0.92
CA LEU A 257 18.52 -3.14 1.68
C LEU A 257 17.87 -4.46 1.22
N THR A 258 18.16 -4.95 0.02
CA THR A 258 17.50 -6.09 -0.65
C THR A 258 16.01 -5.86 -0.94
N VAL A 259 15.37 -6.75 -1.70
CA VAL A 259 13.91 -6.71 -1.99
C VAL A 259 13.00 -6.75 -0.74
N LYS A 260 13.56 -7.04 0.45
CA LYS A 260 12.81 -7.12 1.72
C LYS A 260 13.01 -5.93 2.65
N GLY A 261 14.13 -5.21 2.59
CA GLY A 261 14.58 -4.30 3.67
C GLY A 261 13.72 -3.04 3.89
N GLY A 262 12.97 -2.60 2.88
CA GLY A 262 12.03 -1.48 3.01
C GLY A 262 10.66 -1.87 3.58
N THR A 263 10.37 -3.16 3.80
CA THR A 263 9.02 -3.66 4.07
C THR A 263 8.42 -3.04 5.34
N GLY A 264 7.30 -2.31 5.17
CA GLY A 264 6.61 -1.62 6.28
C GLY A 264 7.27 -0.32 6.74
N ALA A 265 8.24 0.20 6.00
CA ALA A 265 8.85 1.51 6.22
C ALA A 265 8.56 2.49 5.08
N ILE A 266 8.80 3.78 5.32
CA ILE A 266 9.01 4.81 4.29
C ILE A 266 10.51 5.10 4.24
N VAL A 267 11.07 5.28 3.05
CA VAL A 267 12.46 5.73 2.88
C VAL A 267 12.48 7.25 2.74
N GLU A 268 13.22 7.92 3.61
CA GLU A 268 13.31 9.38 3.67
C GLU A 268 14.74 9.85 3.39
N TYR A 269 14.91 10.53 2.27
CA TYR A 269 16.21 11.01 1.81
C TYR A 269 16.53 12.36 2.45
N HIS A 270 17.73 12.51 3.00
CA HIS A 270 18.16 13.72 3.71
C HIS A 270 19.67 13.96 3.56
N GLY A 271 20.18 15.06 4.11
CA GLY A 271 21.60 15.43 4.03
C GLY A 271 21.95 16.29 2.81
N PRO A 272 23.16 16.88 2.79
CA PRO A 272 23.53 17.92 1.82
C PRO A 272 23.57 17.45 0.36
N GLY A 273 23.71 16.15 0.11
CA GLY A 273 23.71 15.60 -1.25
C GLY A 273 22.35 15.68 -1.94
N VAL A 274 21.25 15.87 -1.21
CA VAL A 274 19.88 16.00 -1.76
C VAL A 274 19.79 17.14 -2.77
N ASP A 275 20.35 18.30 -2.47
CA ASP A 275 20.29 19.49 -3.35
C ASP A 275 21.11 19.33 -4.64
N SER A 276 21.96 18.29 -4.75
CA SER A 276 22.68 17.98 -6.00
C SER A 276 21.84 17.23 -7.04
N ILE A 277 20.68 16.70 -6.64
CA ILE A 277 19.84 15.84 -7.48
C ILE A 277 18.72 16.70 -8.12
N SER A 278 18.38 16.44 -9.38
CA SER A 278 17.22 17.06 -10.05
C SER A 278 15.89 16.55 -9.46
N CYS A 279 14.79 17.29 -9.64
CA CYS A 279 13.48 16.80 -9.20
C CYS A 279 13.09 15.46 -9.86
N THR A 280 13.38 15.32 -11.16
CA THR A 280 13.17 14.08 -11.92
C THR A 280 14.10 12.95 -11.48
N GLY A 281 15.33 13.27 -11.07
CA GLY A 281 16.25 12.34 -10.44
C GLY A 281 15.78 11.85 -9.06
N MET A 282 15.22 12.74 -8.24
CA MET A 282 14.58 12.34 -6.98
C MET A 282 13.36 11.44 -7.23
N ALA A 283 12.59 11.70 -8.29
CA ALA A 283 11.47 10.85 -8.69
C ALA A 283 11.93 9.46 -9.14
N THR A 284 13.02 9.37 -9.93
CA THR A 284 13.71 8.11 -10.29
C THR A 284 14.04 7.28 -9.04
N ILE A 285 14.63 7.93 -8.03
CA ILE A 285 15.04 7.29 -6.78
C ILE A 285 13.82 6.80 -5.99
N CYS A 286 12.78 7.62 -5.84
CA CYS A 286 11.59 7.23 -5.11
C CYS A 286 10.76 6.15 -5.83
N ASN A 287 10.71 6.18 -7.16
CA ASN A 287 10.03 5.19 -8.02
C ASN A 287 10.52 3.78 -7.69
N MET A 288 11.83 3.54 -7.82
CA MET A 288 12.43 2.22 -7.61
C MET A 288 12.62 1.87 -6.11
N GLY A 289 12.23 2.76 -5.19
CA GLY A 289 11.99 2.41 -3.78
C GLY A 289 10.88 1.36 -3.60
N ALA A 290 10.01 1.16 -4.59
CA ALA A 290 9.03 0.07 -4.60
C ALA A 290 9.68 -1.33 -4.64
N GLU A 291 10.84 -1.46 -5.27
CA GLU A 291 11.55 -2.75 -5.46
C GLU A 291 12.16 -3.30 -4.17
N ILE A 292 12.41 -2.46 -3.16
CA ILE A 292 12.84 -2.89 -1.80
C ILE A 292 11.67 -3.15 -0.85
N GLY A 293 10.44 -3.11 -1.34
CA GLY A 293 9.22 -3.32 -0.56
C GLY A 293 8.78 -2.11 0.29
N ALA A 294 9.35 -0.92 0.05
CA ALA A 294 8.98 0.28 0.80
C ALA A 294 7.51 0.65 0.61
N THR A 295 6.91 1.23 1.65
CA THR A 295 5.54 1.76 1.61
C THR A 295 5.46 2.93 0.63
N THR A 296 6.45 3.81 0.70
CA THR A 296 6.80 4.83 -0.29
C THR A 296 8.22 5.35 -0.02
N SER A 297 8.66 6.35 -0.77
CA SER A 297 9.92 7.05 -0.62
C SER A 297 9.70 8.55 -0.83
N VAL A 298 10.43 9.41 -0.12
CA VAL A 298 10.21 10.88 -0.17
C VAL A 298 11.50 11.68 0.02
N PHE A 299 11.60 12.82 -0.67
CA PHE A 299 12.62 13.86 -0.47
C PHE A 299 11.98 15.13 0.16
N PRO A 300 12.71 15.92 0.96
CA PRO A 300 12.25 17.22 1.47
C PRO A 300 12.08 18.26 0.36
N TYR A 301 11.13 19.16 0.54
CA TYR A 301 10.93 20.29 -0.37
C TYR A 301 12.19 21.15 -0.45
N ASN A 302 12.64 21.41 -1.68
CA ASN A 302 13.83 22.21 -1.95
C ASN A 302 13.72 22.99 -3.26
N HIS A 303 14.78 23.76 -3.57
CA HIS A 303 14.83 24.63 -4.73
C HIS A 303 14.71 23.88 -6.08
N ARG A 304 15.16 22.61 -6.15
CA ARG A 304 15.08 21.76 -7.35
C ARG A 304 13.61 21.43 -7.68
N MET A 305 12.81 21.13 -6.64
CA MET A 305 11.36 20.93 -6.77
C MET A 305 10.63 22.23 -7.16
N LYS A 306 11.04 23.37 -6.60
CA LYS A 306 10.50 24.69 -6.97
C LYS A 306 10.70 25.00 -8.46
N THR A 307 11.92 24.87 -8.97
CA THR A 307 12.23 25.08 -10.40
C THR A 307 11.42 24.15 -11.30
N TYR A 308 11.19 22.90 -10.88
CA TYR A 308 10.35 21.96 -11.61
C TYR A 308 8.86 22.37 -11.63
N LEU A 309 8.31 22.80 -10.48
CA LEU A 309 6.94 23.32 -10.39
C LEU A 309 6.76 24.54 -11.30
N GLU A 310 7.67 25.51 -11.25
CA GLU A 310 7.66 26.71 -12.10
C GLU A 310 7.69 26.33 -13.60
N LYS A 311 8.63 25.47 -14.01
CA LYS A 311 8.77 25.02 -15.41
C LYS A 311 7.59 24.16 -15.91
N THR A 312 6.84 23.54 -15.00
CA THR A 312 5.58 22.82 -15.32
C THR A 312 4.32 23.68 -15.15
N GLY A 313 4.47 25.00 -14.99
CA GLY A 313 3.34 25.95 -14.95
C GLY A 313 2.59 25.99 -13.62
N ARG A 314 3.26 25.65 -12.52
CA ARG A 314 2.72 25.53 -11.14
C ARG A 314 3.49 26.39 -10.14
N GLY A 315 3.96 27.56 -10.57
CA GLY A 315 4.72 28.50 -9.73
C GLY A 315 3.92 29.08 -8.54
N ASP A 316 2.59 29.06 -8.62
CA ASP A 316 1.66 29.37 -7.53
C ASP A 316 1.69 28.32 -6.40
N ILE A 317 1.75 27.03 -6.76
CA ILE A 317 1.99 25.93 -5.81
C ILE A 317 3.38 26.06 -5.17
N ALA A 318 4.41 26.43 -5.93
CA ALA A 318 5.74 26.66 -5.38
C ALA A 318 5.79 27.83 -4.39
N ALA A 319 5.18 28.97 -4.73
CA ALA A 319 5.07 30.11 -3.83
C ALA A 319 4.30 29.77 -2.54
N LEU A 320 3.22 28.98 -2.64
CA LEU A 320 2.51 28.48 -1.47
C LEU A 320 3.32 27.46 -0.65
N ALA A 321 4.18 26.66 -1.29
CA ALA A 321 5.07 25.73 -0.59
C ALA A 321 6.17 26.47 0.18
N ASP A 322 6.72 27.55 -0.36
CA ASP A 322 7.67 28.42 0.34
C ASP A 322 7.07 29.00 1.64
N ASP A 323 5.81 29.47 1.58
CA ASP A 323 5.02 29.98 2.71
C ASP A 323 4.82 28.96 3.87
N TYR A 324 5.02 27.66 3.60
CA TYR A 324 4.80 26.56 4.54
C TYR A 324 6.01 25.59 4.62
N ALA A 325 7.21 26.03 4.22
CA ALA A 325 8.39 25.17 4.06
C ALA A 325 8.74 24.34 5.32
N ASP A 326 8.54 24.89 6.53
CA ASP A 326 8.74 24.20 7.82
C ASP A 326 7.91 22.91 7.99
N LEU A 327 6.81 22.76 7.26
CA LEU A 327 5.98 21.54 7.24
C LEU A 327 6.48 20.50 6.22
N LEU A 328 7.29 20.95 5.25
CA LEU A 328 7.67 20.22 4.04
C LEU A 328 9.14 19.75 4.06
N VAL A 329 9.81 19.93 5.20
CA VAL A 329 11.13 19.40 5.56
C VAL A 329 11.04 18.61 6.88
N PRO A 330 11.94 17.67 7.20
CA PRO A 330 11.95 17.02 8.52
C PRO A 330 12.18 18.02 9.67
N ASP A 331 11.67 17.74 10.88
CA ASP A 331 12.06 18.51 12.07
C ASP A 331 13.53 18.22 12.41
N THR A 332 14.27 19.25 12.84
CA THR A 332 15.64 19.10 13.35
C THR A 332 15.67 18.10 14.52
N GLY A 333 16.54 17.09 14.41
CA GLY A 333 16.67 16.03 15.43
C GLY A 333 15.57 14.97 15.38
N CYS A 334 14.85 14.82 14.26
CA CYS A 334 13.96 13.68 14.06
C CYS A 334 14.73 12.35 13.99
N GLU A 335 14.09 11.29 14.49
CA GLU A 335 14.69 9.95 14.62
C GLU A 335 14.25 9.03 13.48
N TYR A 336 15.20 8.38 12.84
CA TYR A 336 15.00 7.31 11.87
C TYR A 336 15.14 5.94 12.56
N ASP A 337 14.29 4.96 12.21
CA ASP A 337 14.36 3.58 12.75
C ASP A 337 15.65 2.85 12.30
N SER A 338 16.25 3.30 11.19
CA SER A 338 17.57 2.88 10.70
C SER A 338 18.11 3.93 9.74
N ILE A 339 19.43 3.97 9.55
CA ILE A 339 20.11 4.94 8.67
C ILE A 339 21.02 4.20 7.69
N VAL A 340 21.00 4.64 6.43
CA VAL A 340 21.97 4.29 5.39
C VAL A 340 22.68 5.57 4.97
N GLU A 341 24.01 5.61 4.97
CA GLU A 341 24.77 6.75 4.48
C GLU A 341 25.36 6.44 3.09
N LEU A 342 25.30 7.40 2.17
CA LEU A 342 25.90 7.31 0.84
C LEU A 342 26.67 8.59 0.50
N ASN A 343 27.92 8.42 0.05
CA ASN A 343 28.70 9.47 -0.57
C ASN A 343 28.51 9.43 -2.09
N LEU A 344 27.92 10.48 -2.65
CA LEU A 344 27.66 10.63 -4.08
C LEU A 344 28.95 10.94 -4.88
N ASP A 345 30.00 11.47 -4.23
CA ASP A 345 31.30 11.71 -4.88
C ASP A 345 32.04 10.38 -5.17
N GLU A 346 31.80 9.36 -4.35
CA GLU A 346 32.36 8.01 -4.48
C GLU A 346 31.46 7.06 -5.28
N LEU A 347 30.18 7.39 -5.43
CA LEU A 347 29.22 6.56 -6.14
C LEU A 347 29.57 6.50 -7.64
N LYS A 348 29.63 5.27 -8.16
CA LYS A 348 29.90 4.95 -9.56
C LYS A 348 28.69 4.32 -10.24
N PRO A 349 28.63 4.31 -11.59
CA PRO A 349 27.55 3.66 -12.33
C PRO A 349 27.32 2.21 -11.88
N HIS A 350 26.06 1.84 -11.69
CA HIS A 350 25.63 0.51 -11.29
C HIS A 350 24.70 -0.13 -12.33
N ILE A 351 24.63 -1.45 -12.28
CA ILE A 351 23.74 -2.28 -13.08
C ILE A 351 23.28 -3.46 -12.22
N ASN A 352 21.96 -3.65 -12.08
CA ASN A 352 21.42 -4.70 -11.21
C ASN A 352 20.72 -5.80 -12.04
N GLY A 353 20.90 -7.06 -11.65
CA GLY A 353 20.29 -8.22 -12.33
C GLY A 353 21.13 -9.50 -12.28
N PRO A 354 20.70 -10.58 -12.97
CA PRO A 354 19.72 -10.59 -14.08
C PRO A 354 18.25 -10.92 -13.75
N PHE A 355 17.91 -11.32 -12.52
CA PHE A 355 16.56 -11.81 -12.17
C PHE A 355 15.94 -11.14 -10.92
N THR A 356 16.62 -10.17 -10.34
CA THR A 356 16.18 -9.44 -9.14
C THR A 356 16.80 -8.04 -9.13
N PRO A 357 16.08 -7.00 -8.67
CA PRO A 357 16.52 -5.61 -8.78
C PRO A 357 17.55 -5.21 -7.70
N ASP A 358 17.81 -6.09 -6.73
CA ASP A 358 18.78 -5.90 -5.64
C ASP A 358 20.13 -6.61 -5.85
N LEU A 359 20.27 -7.45 -6.88
CA LEU A 359 21.56 -8.05 -7.22
C LEU A 359 22.42 -7.02 -7.97
N ALA A 360 23.05 -6.14 -7.19
CA ALA A 360 23.75 -4.95 -7.68
C ALA A 360 25.22 -5.20 -8.02
N HIS A 361 25.65 -4.70 -9.18
CA HIS A 361 27.05 -4.75 -9.64
C HIS A 361 27.51 -3.33 -10.01
N PRO A 362 28.73 -2.91 -9.66
CA PRO A 362 29.39 -1.78 -10.30
C PRO A 362 29.57 -2.06 -11.81
N MET A 363 29.48 -1.03 -12.65
CA MET A 363 29.67 -1.16 -14.10
C MET A 363 31.05 -1.69 -14.50
N ALA A 364 32.06 -1.54 -13.65
CA ALA A 364 33.40 -2.10 -13.89
C ALA A 364 33.45 -3.65 -13.76
N ASP A 365 32.53 -4.25 -13.01
CA ASP A 365 32.60 -5.67 -12.63
C ASP A 365 31.64 -6.57 -13.43
N ILE A 366 30.67 -5.98 -14.14
CA ILE A 366 29.54 -6.72 -14.74
C ILE A 366 29.97 -7.70 -15.84
N GLY A 367 30.95 -7.34 -16.68
CA GLY A 367 31.45 -8.20 -17.76
C GLY A 367 32.09 -9.49 -17.24
N ALA A 368 33.06 -9.35 -16.33
CA ALA A 368 33.70 -10.48 -15.65
C ALA A 368 32.69 -11.32 -14.83
N THR A 369 31.72 -10.67 -14.18
CA THR A 369 30.68 -11.34 -13.41
C THR A 369 29.72 -12.12 -14.31
N ALA A 370 29.32 -11.56 -15.46
CA ALA A 370 28.50 -12.24 -16.44
C ALA A 370 29.21 -13.44 -17.05
N ALA A 371 30.49 -13.31 -17.42
CA ALA A 371 31.30 -14.43 -17.90
C ALA A 371 31.40 -15.55 -16.86
N LYS A 372 31.70 -15.22 -15.60
CA LYS A 372 31.80 -16.18 -14.48
C LYS A 372 30.50 -16.95 -14.22
N ASN A 373 29.35 -16.29 -14.32
CA ASN A 373 28.03 -16.89 -14.08
C ASN A 373 27.37 -17.44 -15.37
N GLY A 374 28.07 -17.40 -16.51
CA GLY A 374 27.57 -17.84 -17.80
C GLY A 374 26.38 -17.04 -18.32
N TRP A 375 26.22 -15.79 -17.89
CA TRP A 375 25.21 -14.86 -18.42
C TRP A 375 25.63 -14.38 -19.82
N PRO A 376 24.71 -14.24 -20.80
CA PRO A 376 25.08 -13.82 -22.15
C PRO A 376 25.70 -12.42 -22.14
N LEU A 377 26.92 -12.29 -22.66
CA LEU A 377 27.59 -10.99 -22.79
C LEU A 377 27.00 -10.12 -23.91
N GLU A 378 26.45 -10.74 -24.96
CA GLU A 378 25.81 -10.02 -26.07
C GLU A 378 24.51 -9.34 -25.62
N VAL A 379 24.45 -8.02 -25.72
CA VAL A 379 23.23 -7.25 -25.46
C VAL A 379 22.37 -7.30 -26.73
N LYS A 380 21.27 -8.05 -26.70
CA LYS A 380 20.35 -8.12 -27.85
C LYS A 380 19.54 -6.84 -28.02
N VAL A 381 19.04 -6.28 -26.91
CA VAL A 381 18.19 -5.09 -26.91
C VAL A 381 18.53 -4.17 -25.72
N GLY A 382 18.74 -2.89 -26.01
CA GLY A 382 18.76 -1.80 -25.04
C GLY A 382 17.41 -1.07 -25.01
N LEU A 383 16.81 -0.88 -23.84
CA LEU A 383 15.50 -0.23 -23.71
C LEU A 383 15.56 0.95 -22.72
N ILE A 384 15.43 2.18 -23.21
CA ILE A 384 15.37 3.38 -22.36
C ILE A 384 13.95 3.95 -22.23
N GLY A 385 13.71 4.72 -21.19
CA GLY A 385 12.41 5.29 -20.87
C GLY A 385 11.65 4.51 -19.80
N SER A 386 10.32 4.45 -19.96
CA SER A 386 9.36 4.05 -18.92
C SER A 386 9.40 4.96 -17.68
N CYS A 387 8.46 4.78 -16.76
CA CYS A 387 8.20 5.73 -15.66
C CYS A 387 9.39 6.06 -14.75
N THR A 388 10.44 5.23 -14.72
CA THR A 388 11.60 5.41 -13.85
C THR A 388 12.64 6.37 -14.44
N ASN A 389 12.84 6.39 -15.76
CA ASN A 389 13.93 7.12 -16.42
C ASN A 389 13.49 7.61 -17.82
N SER A 390 12.46 8.46 -17.85
CA SER A 390 11.89 9.01 -19.09
C SER A 390 11.67 10.52 -19.06
N SER A 391 12.39 11.24 -18.20
CA SER A 391 12.35 12.71 -18.14
C SER A 391 13.09 13.36 -19.31
N TYR A 392 13.02 14.69 -19.40
CA TYR A 392 13.80 15.45 -20.37
C TYR A 392 15.31 15.27 -20.15
N GLU A 393 15.76 15.27 -18.88
CA GLU A 393 17.14 15.02 -18.47
C GLU A 393 17.63 13.62 -18.90
N ASP A 394 16.84 12.57 -18.64
CA ASP A 394 17.15 11.19 -19.04
C ASP A 394 17.36 11.07 -20.56
N MET A 395 16.45 11.68 -21.32
CA MET A 395 16.46 11.66 -22.78
C MET A 395 17.62 12.50 -23.34
N GLY A 396 17.92 13.63 -22.71
CA GLY A 396 19.07 14.47 -23.05
C GLY A 396 20.40 13.78 -22.77
N ARG A 397 20.58 13.13 -21.61
CA ARG A 397 21.80 12.37 -21.28
C ARG A 397 22.01 11.21 -22.26
N SER A 398 20.94 10.50 -22.59
CA SER A 398 20.97 9.44 -23.62
C SER A 398 21.32 9.98 -25.01
N ALA A 399 20.70 11.08 -25.44
CA ALA A 399 21.00 11.73 -26.71
C ALA A 399 22.44 12.26 -26.77
N SER A 400 23.00 12.72 -25.64
CA SER A 400 24.40 13.13 -25.51
C SER A 400 25.36 11.99 -25.87
N VAL A 401 25.15 10.79 -25.31
CA VAL A 401 25.94 9.58 -25.64
C VAL A 401 25.73 9.17 -27.11
N ALA A 402 24.48 9.12 -27.57
CA ALA A 402 24.15 8.75 -28.95
C ALA A 402 24.79 9.69 -29.98
N LYS A 403 24.85 11.00 -29.68
CA LYS A 403 25.49 12.00 -30.55
C LYS A 403 26.98 11.74 -30.70
N GLN A 404 27.70 11.43 -29.61
CA GLN A 404 29.14 11.13 -29.68
C GLN A 404 29.45 9.93 -30.60
N ALA A 405 28.60 8.90 -30.56
CA ALA A 405 28.71 7.76 -31.46
C ALA A 405 28.43 8.14 -32.92
N LEU A 406 27.39 8.94 -33.18
CA LEU A 406 27.04 9.43 -34.52
C LEU A 406 28.12 10.33 -35.13
N ASP A 407 28.73 11.22 -34.33
CA ASP A 407 29.84 12.09 -34.74
C ASP A 407 31.09 11.26 -35.18
N LYS A 408 31.18 10.00 -34.74
CA LYS A 408 32.20 9.00 -35.13
C LYS A 408 31.69 7.95 -36.13
N GLY A 409 30.51 8.16 -36.71
CA GLY A 409 29.91 7.30 -37.73
C GLY A 409 29.39 5.95 -37.21
N LEU A 410 29.16 5.81 -35.90
CA LEU A 410 28.64 4.60 -35.28
C LEU A 410 27.11 4.63 -35.09
N LYS A 411 26.55 3.43 -34.96
CA LYS A 411 25.15 3.15 -34.62
C LYS A 411 25.09 2.05 -33.56
N CYS A 412 23.91 1.85 -32.96
CA CYS A 412 23.68 0.74 -32.04
C CYS A 412 23.95 -0.61 -32.72
N LYS A 413 24.68 -1.50 -32.03
CA LYS A 413 24.84 -2.91 -32.42
C LYS A 413 23.69 -3.76 -31.88
N ALA A 414 23.21 -3.44 -30.67
CA ALA A 414 21.96 -3.97 -30.14
C ALA A 414 20.77 -3.28 -30.80
N ALA A 415 19.61 -3.93 -30.84
CA ALA A 415 18.38 -3.19 -31.10
C ALA A 415 18.13 -2.18 -29.97
N PHE A 416 17.57 -1.02 -30.28
CA PHE A 416 17.43 0.08 -29.31
C PHE A 416 16.02 0.66 -29.34
N THR A 417 15.38 0.83 -28.18
CA THR A 417 14.02 1.38 -28.07
C THR A 417 13.91 2.47 -27.03
N ILE A 418 13.12 3.50 -27.32
CA ILE A 418 12.94 4.69 -26.48
C ILE A 418 11.45 4.86 -26.15
N THR A 419 11.11 4.91 -24.87
CA THR A 419 9.74 5.15 -24.38
C THR A 419 9.65 6.50 -23.66
N PRO A 420 9.12 7.56 -24.29
CA PRO A 420 8.83 8.82 -23.60
C PRO A 420 7.81 8.62 -22.48
N GLY A 421 7.98 9.33 -21.37
CA GLY A 421 7.10 9.18 -20.21
C GLY A 421 5.71 9.80 -20.43
N SER A 422 5.63 10.84 -21.24
CA SER A 422 4.39 11.56 -21.56
C SER A 422 4.43 12.14 -22.97
N GLU A 423 3.26 12.53 -23.47
CA GLU A 423 3.11 13.31 -24.70
C GLU A 423 3.83 14.66 -24.60
N GLN A 424 3.86 15.25 -23.40
CA GLN A 424 4.61 16.47 -23.12
C GLN A 424 6.14 16.25 -23.27
N ILE A 425 6.68 15.18 -22.69
CA ILE A 425 8.10 14.82 -22.92
C ILE A 425 8.32 14.57 -24.41
N ARG A 426 7.52 13.69 -25.05
CA ARG A 426 7.67 13.30 -26.46
C ARG A 426 7.72 14.51 -27.39
N ALA A 427 6.77 15.43 -27.27
CA ALA A 427 6.72 16.65 -28.08
C ALA A 427 7.94 17.55 -27.83
N THR A 428 8.32 17.73 -26.55
CA THR A 428 9.46 18.57 -26.16
C THR A 428 10.80 18.01 -26.67
N ILE A 429 11.04 16.69 -26.54
CA ILE A 429 12.28 16.05 -27.00
C ILE A 429 12.34 15.86 -28.53
N GLU A 430 11.20 15.89 -29.21
CA GLU A 430 11.13 15.97 -30.68
C GLU A 430 11.49 17.37 -31.17
N ARG A 431 10.87 18.41 -30.59
CA ARG A 431 11.16 19.82 -30.88
C ARG A 431 12.63 20.18 -30.64
N ASP A 432 13.19 19.71 -29.53
CA ASP A 432 14.58 20.01 -29.14
C ASP A 432 15.60 19.05 -29.80
N GLY A 433 15.15 18.14 -30.67
CA GLY A 433 16.00 17.34 -31.56
C GLY A 433 16.55 16.03 -30.97
N TYR A 434 16.38 15.76 -29.67
CA TYR A 434 16.85 14.52 -29.02
C TYR A 434 16.23 13.27 -29.66
N SER A 435 14.93 13.30 -29.99
CA SER A 435 14.25 12.18 -30.69
C SER A 435 14.91 11.85 -32.03
N LYS A 436 15.41 12.86 -32.75
CA LYS A 436 16.11 12.65 -34.02
C LYS A 436 17.45 11.98 -33.79
N ILE A 437 18.25 12.45 -32.82
CA ILE A 437 19.56 11.87 -32.48
C ILE A 437 19.40 10.39 -32.07
N LEU A 438 18.42 10.10 -31.21
CA LEU A 438 18.12 8.74 -30.77
C LEU A 438 17.60 7.85 -31.91
N GLY A 439 16.89 8.41 -32.89
CA GLY A 439 16.50 7.71 -34.12
C GLY A 439 17.67 7.46 -35.08
N ASP A 440 18.52 8.46 -35.30
CA ASP A 440 19.67 8.40 -36.22
C ASP A 440 20.66 7.29 -35.83
N VAL A 441 20.89 7.09 -34.51
CA VAL A 441 21.78 6.03 -33.98
C VAL A 441 21.17 4.62 -34.10
N GLY A 442 19.90 4.50 -34.54
CA GLY A 442 19.19 3.23 -34.76
C GLY A 442 18.08 2.93 -33.74
N GLY A 443 17.68 3.90 -32.93
CA GLY A 443 16.62 3.74 -31.93
C GLY A 443 15.21 3.85 -32.51
N MET A 444 14.30 3.01 -32.00
CA MET A 444 12.87 3.09 -32.29
C MET A 444 12.13 3.80 -31.14
N VAL A 445 11.49 4.92 -31.43
CA VAL A 445 10.59 5.60 -30.48
C VAL A 445 9.26 4.86 -30.40
N LEU A 446 8.95 4.34 -29.21
CA LEU A 446 7.72 3.64 -28.85
C LEU A 446 6.62 4.65 -28.47
N ALA A 447 5.42 4.15 -28.19
CA ALA A 447 4.33 4.97 -27.68
C ALA A 447 4.62 5.43 -26.23
N ASN A 448 3.98 6.52 -25.81
CA ASN A 448 4.07 7.06 -24.45
C ASN A 448 3.27 6.16 -23.47
N ALA A 449 3.79 4.97 -23.18
CA ALA A 449 3.08 3.86 -22.53
C ALA A 449 4.05 2.88 -21.85
N CYS A 450 3.56 2.02 -20.95
CA CYS A 450 4.40 1.09 -20.19
C CYS A 450 5.13 0.07 -21.07
N GLY A 451 4.46 -0.46 -22.10
CA GLY A 451 5.04 -1.34 -23.13
C GLY A 451 5.91 -2.48 -22.56
N PRO A 452 7.19 -2.61 -22.98
CA PRO A 452 8.09 -3.67 -22.52
C PRO A 452 8.35 -3.74 -20.99
N CYS A 453 8.04 -2.68 -20.23
CA CYS A 453 8.20 -2.67 -18.76
C CYS A 453 7.20 -3.62 -18.04
N ILE A 454 6.04 -3.90 -18.65
CA ILE A 454 4.98 -4.80 -18.13
C ILE A 454 4.81 -6.08 -18.98
N GLY A 455 5.70 -6.30 -19.95
CA GLY A 455 5.59 -7.43 -20.89
C GLY A 455 4.57 -7.20 -22.01
N GLN A 456 4.21 -5.94 -22.28
CA GLN A 456 3.42 -5.53 -23.45
C GLN A 456 4.37 -5.22 -24.61
N TRP A 457 5.00 -6.29 -25.11
CA TRP A 457 5.99 -6.24 -26.17
C TRP A 457 5.90 -7.51 -27.03
N ASP A 458 5.59 -7.32 -28.31
CA ASP A 458 5.66 -8.39 -29.30
C ASP A 458 7.12 -8.57 -29.77
N ARG A 459 7.90 -9.24 -28.93
CA ARG A 459 9.34 -9.47 -29.17
C ARG A 459 9.58 -10.51 -30.27
N ARG A 460 10.47 -10.21 -31.23
CA ARG A 460 10.71 -11.03 -32.43
C ARG A 460 12.17 -11.42 -32.69
N ASP A 461 13.14 -10.88 -31.97
CA ASP A 461 14.58 -11.10 -32.18
C ASP A 461 15.10 -12.44 -31.61
N VAL A 462 14.35 -13.09 -30.71
CA VAL A 462 14.73 -14.36 -30.07
C VAL A 462 13.56 -15.33 -30.02
N LYS A 463 13.86 -16.63 -29.94
CA LYS A 463 12.87 -17.69 -29.72
C LYS A 463 12.51 -17.84 -28.24
N LYS A 464 11.32 -18.37 -27.95
CA LYS A 464 10.91 -18.70 -26.59
C LYS A 464 11.86 -19.75 -26.00
N GLY A 465 12.39 -19.50 -24.80
CA GLY A 465 13.38 -20.35 -24.13
C GLY A 465 14.83 -20.09 -24.54
N GLU A 466 15.09 -19.19 -25.49
CA GLU A 466 16.45 -18.78 -25.87
C GLU A 466 17.10 -17.97 -24.74
N LYS A 467 18.36 -18.27 -24.42
CA LYS A 467 19.13 -17.56 -23.39
C LYS A 467 19.80 -16.33 -24.00
N ASN A 468 19.38 -15.15 -23.58
CA ASN A 468 19.83 -13.87 -24.12
C ASN A 468 19.88 -12.79 -23.03
N THR A 469 20.51 -11.66 -23.32
CA THR A 469 20.59 -10.49 -22.43
C THR A 469 19.84 -9.29 -23.00
N ILE A 470 19.15 -8.57 -22.13
CA ILE A 470 18.64 -7.21 -22.38
C ILE A 470 19.08 -6.28 -21.25
N VAL A 471 19.28 -4.99 -21.57
CA VAL A 471 19.59 -3.96 -20.58
C VAL A 471 18.57 -2.84 -20.70
N THR A 472 18.03 -2.40 -19.57
CA THR A 472 16.89 -1.47 -19.54
C THR A 472 17.10 -0.33 -18.56
N SER A 473 16.50 0.82 -18.79
CA SER A 473 16.44 1.90 -17.79
C SER A 473 15.24 1.78 -16.85
N TYR A 474 14.59 0.61 -16.82
CA TYR A 474 13.41 0.35 -16.00
C TYR A 474 13.80 0.07 -14.54
N ASN A 475 12.85 -0.38 -13.74
CA ASN A 475 13.03 -0.71 -12.32
C ASN A 475 13.08 -2.22 -12.03
N ARG A 476 12.37 -3.05 -12.82
CA ARG A 476 12.09 -4.45 -12.48
C ARG A 476 12.47 -5.43 -13.58
N ASN A 477 13.22 -6.46 -13.17
CA ASN A 477 13.83 -7.47 -14.03
C ASN A 477 13.57 -8.91 -13.53
N PHE A 478 12.41 -9.17 -12.91
CA PHE A 478 12.04 -10.54 -12.54
C PHE A 478 11.95 -11.44 -13.79
N THR A 479 12.18 -12.73 -13.60
CA THR A 479 12.09 -13.77 -14.64
C THR A 479 10.84 -13.59 -15.51
N ALA A 480 11.01 -13.64 -16.84
CA ALA A 480 9.94 -13.50 -17.82
C ALA A 480 9.14 -12.17 -17.78
N ARG A 481 9.58 -11.12 -17.07
CA ARG A 481 8.81 -9.87 -16.92
C ARG A 481 8.62 -9.09 -18.22
N ASN A 482 9.66 -8.96 -19.06
CA ASN A 482 9.66 -8.01 -20.18
C ASN A 482 9.15 -8.57 -21.51
N ASP A 483 9.24 -9.89 -21.70
CA ASP A 483 8.96 -10.59 -22.97
C ASP A 483 8.33 -12.00 -22.75
N ALA A 484 7.90 -12.27 -21.52
CA ALA A 484 7.44 -13.59 -21.06
C ALA A 484 8.48 -14.73 -21.17
N ASN A 485 9.75 -14.50 -21.56
CA ASN A 485 10.76 -15.54 -21.74
C ASN A 485 11.55 -15.77 -20.42
N PRO A 486 11.46 -16.97 -19.79
CA PRO A 486 12.18 -17.23 -18.54
C PRO A 486 13.72 -17.21 -18.68
N ALA A 487 14.24 -17.42 -19.89
CA ALA A 487 15.66 -17.45 -20.17
C ALA A 487 16.27 -16.06 -20.46
N THR A 488 15.46 -15.01 -20.59
CA THR A 488 15.93 -13.63 -20.77
C THR A 488 16.56 -13.11 -19.48
N HIS A 489 17.84 -12.76 -19.55
CA HIS A 489 18.60 -12.14 -18.48
C HIS A 489 18.42 -10.62 -18.60
N ALA A 490 17.69 -10.02 -17.67
CA ALA A 490 17.32 -8.60 -17.73
C ALA A 490 18.12 -7.80 -16.70
N PHE A 491 18.85 -6.79 -17.17
CA PHE A 491 19.59 -5.88 -16.30
C PHE A 491 18.93 -4.50 -16.28
N VAL A 492 18.96 -3.83 -15.13
CA VAL A 492 18.47 -2.47 -14.93
C VAL A 492 19.62 -1.52 -14.60
N ALA A 493 19.73 -0.43 -15.35
CA ALA A 493 20.80 0.58 -15.26
C ALA A 493 20.22 2.00 -15.47
N SER A 494 21.07 3.02 -15.57
CA SER A 494 20.71 4.36 -16.05
C SER A 494 20.56 4.41 -17.59
N PRO A 495 19.73 5.31 -18.16
CA PRO A 495 19.45 5.30 -19.60
C PRO A 495 20.66 5.66 -20.47
N GLU A 496 21.58 6.48 -19.97
CA GLU A 496 22.87 6.75 -20.62
C GLU A 496 23.77 5.50 -20.71
N ILE A 497 23.78 4.65 -19.65
CA ILE A 497 24.52 3.39 -19.63
C ILE A 497 23.87 2.37 -20.58
N VAL A 498 22.53 2.28 -20.58
CA VAL A 498 21.80 1.44 -21.56
C VAL A 498 22.13 1.86 -23.00
N THR A 499 22.22 3.18 -23.26
CA THR A 499 22.58 3.71 -24.57
C THR A 499 24.03 3.34 -24.95
N ALA A 500 24.99 3.53 -24.03
CA ALA A 500 26.39 3.15 -24.24
C ALA A 500 26.55 1.64 -24.52
N LEU A 501 25.86 0.79 -23.76
CA LEU A 501 25.87 -0.67 -23.93
C LEU A 501 25.17 -1.12 -25.22
N ALA A 502 24.13 -0.41 -25.68
CA ALA A 502 23.49 -0.68 -26.96
C ALA A 502 24.40 -0.33 -28.16
N ILE A 503 25.21 0.73 -28.04
CA ILE A 503 26.27 1.10 -29.00
C ILE A 503 27.40 0.06 -29.00
N ALA A 504 27.84 -0.37 -27.81
CA ALA A 504 28.90 -1.37 -27.69
C ALA A 504 28.47 -2.78 -28.14
N GLY A 505 27.20 -3.15 -27.90
CA GLY A 505 26.63 -4.47 -28.17
C GLY A 505 26.94 -5.54 -27.11
N THR A 506 27.56 -5.17 -25.98
CA THR A 506 28.01 -6.12 -24.96
C THR A 506 27.96 -5.55 -23.54
N LEU A 507 27.70 -6.41 -22.55
CA LEU A 507 27.87 -6.13 -21.12
C LEU A 507 29.33 -5.90 -20.72
N ASP A 508 30.29 -6.41 -21.50
CA ASP A 508 31.73 -6.32 -21.21
C ASP A 508 32.35 -4.96 -21.57
N PHE A 509 31.53 -3.93 -21.77
CA PHE A 509 31.95 -2.58 -22.10
C PHE A 509 31.64 -1.62 -20.95
N ASN A 510 32.69 -1.06 -20.34
CA ASN A 510 32.59 -0.02 -19.34
C ASN A 510 32.89 1.36 -19.96
N PRO A 511 31.88 2.25 -20.13
CA PRO A 511 32.09 3.57 -20.72
C PRO A 511 33.01 4.49 -19.89
N GLU A 512 33.26 4.20 -18.60
CA GLU A 512 34.22 4.96 -17.80
C GLU A 512 35.69 4.72 -18.20
N VAL A 513 36.02 3.67 -18.95
CA VAL A 513 37.42 3.30 -19.28
C VAL A 513 37.66 2.84 -20.72
N ASP A 514 36.69 2.19 -21.36
CA ASP A 514 36.92 1.47 -22.62
C ASP A 514 36.84 2.33 -23.88
N TYR A 515 37.42 1.80 -24.97
CA TYR A 515 37.45 2.44 -26.28
C TYR A 515 36.50 1.75 -27.27
N LEU A 516 35.70 2.54 -27.96
CA LEU A 516 35.03 2.15 -29.19
C LEU A 516 35.95 2.39 -30.40
N THR A 517 35.70 1.66 -31.49
CA THR A 517 36.39 1.87 -32.78
C THR A 517 35.41 2.50 -33.75
N ALA A 518 35.73 3.69 -34.24
CA ALA A 518 34.94 4.46 -35.21
C ALA A 518 34.99 3.83 -36.62
N ALA A 519 34.11 4.27 -37.52
CA ALA A 519 34.01 3.71 -38.88
C ALA A 519 35.29 3.92 -39.73
N ASN A 520 36.14 4.89 -39.35
CA ASN A 520 37.46 5.16 -39.96
C ASN A 520 38.62 4.36 -39.31
N GLY A 521 38.34 3.50 -38.32
CA GLY A 521 39.35 2.74 -37.56
C GLY A 521 39.96 3.48 -36.36
N GLU A 522 39.59 4.75 -36.12
CA GLU A 522 40.04 5.52 -34.96
C GLU A 522 39.48 4.95 -33.65
N LYS A 523 40.33 4.77 -32.63
CA LYS A 523 39.86 4.46 -31.27
C LYS A 523 39.48 5.75 -30.54
N PHE A 524 38.27 5.79 -29.99
CA PHE A 524 37.79 6.89 -29.16
C PHE A 524 37.06 6.36 -27.93
N LYS A 525 36.91 7.21 -26.92
CA LYS A 525 36.18 6.91 -25.69
C LYS A 525 34.90 7.72 -25.65
N LEU A 526 33.86 7.19 -24.99
CA LEU A 526 32.66 7.98 -24.71
C LEU A 526 32.94 8.90 -23.52
N GLU A 527 32.69 10.19 -23.71
CA GLU A 527 32.77 11.19 -22.65
C GLU A 527 31.49 11.19 -21.81
N PRO A 528 31.56 11.51 -20.50
CA PRO A 528 30.39 11.58 -19.64
C PRO A 528 29.29 12.48 -20.24
N PRO A 529 28.01 12.04 -20.23
CA PRO A 529 26.94 12.77 -20.89
C PRO A 529 26.66 14.12 -20.23
N ASN A 530 26.58 15.15 -21.05
CA ASN A 530 26.13 16.49 -20.66
C ASN A 530 24.75 16.76 -21.29
N ALA A 531 23.81 17.26 -20.48
CA ALA A 531 22.44 17.57 -20.88
C ALA A 531 21.83 18.62 -19.94
N ASP A 532 20.86 19.39 -20.45
CA ASP A 532 20.06 20.28 -19.62
C ASP A 532 19.03 19.47 -18.81
N GLU A 533 18.87 19.78 -17.51
CA GLU A 533 17.90 19.14 -16.59
C GLU A 533 16.45 19.35 -17.06
N LEU A 534 16.18 20.56 -17.57
CA LEU A 534 14.87 21.03 -18.01
C LEU A 534 15.04 21.81 -19.32
N PRO A 535 14.01 21.86 -20.18
CA PRO A 535 14.10 22.59 -21.44
C PRO A 535 14.34 24.08 -21.21
N LYS A 536 15.16 24.68 -22.09
CA LYS A 536 15.45 26.13 -22.07
C LYS A 536 14.19 26.94 -22.41
N LEU A 537 13.46 26.49 -23.42
CA LEU A 537 12.09 26.89 -23.68
C LEU A 537 11.14 26.22 -22.66
N ASP A 538 9.87 26.56 -22.66
CA ASP A 538 8.89 25.82 -21.86
C ASP A 538 8.60 24.44 -22.48
N PHE A 539 8.00 23.55 -21.69
CA PHE A 539 7.58 22.25 -22.20
C PHE A 539 6.49 22.40 -23.27
N ASP A 540 6.65 21.71 -24.40
CA ASP A 540 5.58 21.57 -25.38
C ASP A 540 4.54 20.58 -24.80
N PRO A 541 3.27 20.95 -24.62
CA PRO A 541 2.25 20.05 -24.08
C PRO A 541 1.85 18.93 -25.05
N GLY A 542 2.21 19.04 -26.34
CA GLY A 542 1.82 18.10 -27.39
C GLY A 542 0.31 18.02 -27.62
N GLN A 543 -0.18 16.84 -28.00
CA GLN A 543 -1.61 16.63 -28.22
C GLN A 543 -2.42 16.71 -26.92
N ASN A 544 -3.55 17.43 -26.93
CA ASN A 544 -4.48 17.42 -25.81
C ASN A 544 -5.16 16.05 -25.66
N THR A 545 -4.65 15.26 -24.72
CA THR A 545 -5.08 13.89 -24.45
C THR A 545 -5.96 13.75 -23.20
N TYR A 546 -6.23 14.84 -22.47
CA TYR A 546 -7.11 14.80 -21.30
C TYR A 546 -8.58 14.98 -21.67
N GLN A 547 -9.45 14.26 -20.96
CA GLN A 547 -10.90 14.41 -20.98
C GLN A 547 -11.39 14.77 -19.58
N HIS A 548 -11.95 15.96 -19.44
CA HIS A 548 -12.63 16.38 -18.22
C HIS A 548 -13.93 15.56 -18.05
N PRO A 549 -14.31 15.23 -16.80
CA PRO A 549 -15.68 14.81 -16.51
C PRO A 549 -16.64 16.01 -16.75
N PRO A 550 -17.89 15.78 -17.17
CA PRO A 550 -18.85 16.87 -17.43
C PRO A 550 -19.08 17.76 -16.20
N ALA A 551 -19.04 19.08 -16.40
CA ALA A 551 -19.22 20.06 -15.33
C ALA A 551 -20.60 19.97 -14.65
N GLU A 552 -21.66 19.70 -15.43
CA GLU A 552 -23.03 19.49 -14.93
C GLU A 552 -23.23 18.18 -14.14
N GLY A 553 -22.20 17.32 -14.09
CA GLY A 553 -22.23 16.02 -13.43
C GLY A 553 -22.72 14.88 -14.34
N GLY A 554 -22.13 13.71 -14.16
CA GLY A 554 -22.35 12.54 -15.02
C GLY A 554 -23.51 11.63 -14.62
N SER A 555 -24.38 12.02 -13.67
CA SER A 555 -25.41 11.12 -13.09
C SER A 555 -26.34 10.51 -14.14
N LYS A 556 -26.72 11.29 -15.16
CA LYS A 556 -27.54 10.88 -16.32
C LYS A 556 -26.82 10.00 -17.34
N LEU A 557 -25.48 9.92 -17.31
CA LEU A 557 -24.71 9.07 -18.22
C LEU A 557 -24.87 7.59 -17.82
N ARG A 558 -24.79 6.72 -18.82
CA ARG A 558 -24.80 5.27 -18.65
C ARG A 558 -23.40 4.71 -18.86
N VAL A 559 -23.04 3.71 -18.07
CA VAL A 559 -21.82 2.91 -18.23
C VAL A 559 -22.32 1.51 -18.51
N ASP A 560 -22.01 0.99 -19.69
CA ASP A 560 -22.46 -0.32 -20.13
C ASP A 560 -21.31 -1.33 -20.11
N VAL A 561 -21.60 -2.48 -19.49
CA VAL A 561 -20.77 -3.68 -19.55
C VAL A 561 -21.62 -4.73 -20.22
N SER A 562 -21.22 -5.20 -21.40
CA SER A 562 -22.00 -6.21 -22.13
C SER A 562 -22.02 -7.53 -21.34
N PRO A 563 -23.18 -8.16 -21.11
CA PRO A 563 -23.27 -9.48 -20.46
C PRO A 563 -22.51 -10.60 -21.21
N THR A 564 -22.19 -10.39 -22.48
CA THR A 564 -21.42 -11.32 -23.32
C THR A 564 -19.99 -10.84 -23.61
N SER A 565 -19.53 -9.78 -22.94
CA SER A 565 -18.14 -9.32 -23.06
C SER A 565 -17.18 -10.40 -22.55
N THR A 566 -16.04 -10.55 -23.23
CA THR A 566 -14.91 -11.35 -22.74
C THR A 566 -13.85 -10.49 -22.04
N ARG A 567 -14.00 -9.15 -22.09
CA ARG A 567 -13.03 -8.15 -21.60
C ARG A 567 -13.43 -7.57 -20.23
N LEU A 568 -14.73 -7.38 -20.02
CA LEU A 568 -15.34 -6.72 -18.86
C LEU A 568 -16.45 -7.60 -18.28
N GLN A 569 -16.53 -7.73 -16.96
CA GLN A 569 -17.56 -8.51 -16.27
C GLN A 569 -18.00 -7.76 -15.02
N LEU A 570 -19.31 -7.60 -14.80
CA LEU A 570 -19.81 -7.08 -13.52
C LEU A 570 -19.47 -8.07 -12.40
N LEU A 571 -19.08 -7.56 -11.23
CA LEU A 571 -18.72 -8.40 -10.09
C LEU A 571 -19.96 -8.94 -9.37
N GLU A 572 -19.95 -10.24 -9.10
CA GLU A 572 -20.87 -10.86 -8.17
C GLU A 572 -20.32 -10.72 -6.72
N PRO A 573 -21.16 -10.43 -5.71
CA PRO A 573 -20.73 -10.40 -4.32
C PRO A 573 -20.21 -11.77 -3.86
N PHE A 574 -19.02 -11.81 -3.27
CA PHE A 574 -18.49 -13.03 -2.66
C PHE A 574 -19.36 -13.50 -1.48
N ASP A 575 -19.31 -14.81 -1.19
CA ASP A 575 -20.03 -15.42 -0.09
C ASP A 575 -19.55 -14.90 1.28
N LYS A 576 -20.51 -14.67 2.19
CA LYS A 576 -20.21 -14.26 3.58
C LYS A 576 -19.58 -15.42 4.37
N TRP A 577 -18.88 -15.09 5.44
CA TRP A 577 -18.39 -16.12 6.37
C TRP A 577 -19.55 -16.87 7.03
N ALA A 578 -19.45 -18.21 7.08
CA ALA A 578 -20.49 -19.09 7.61
C ALA A 578 -20.61 -19.12 9.15
N GLY A 579 -19.79 -18.35 9.87
CA GLY A 579 -19.83 -18.26 11.34
C GLY A 579 -19.06 -19.36 12.09
N GLY A 580 -18.38 -20.26 11.38
CA GLY A 580 -17.62 -21.38 11.96
C GLY A 580 -16.12 -21.37 11.62
N ASP A 581 -15.39 -22.30 12.23
CA ASP A 581 -14.01 -22.62 11.85
C ASP A 581 -13.94 -23.18 10.42
N LEU A 582 -12.77 -23.09 9.77
CA LEU A 582 -12.57 -23.66 8.44
C LEU A 582 -11.99 -25.06 8.60
N GLU A 583 -12.78 -26.10 8.29
CA GLU A 583 -12.35 -27.49 8.45
C GLU A 583 -11.75 -28.07 7.18
N ASP A 584 -10.73 -28.93 7.34
CA ASP A 584 -10.24 -29.86 6.31
C ASP A 584 -9.94 -29.22 4.95
N LEU A 585 -9.40 -27.99 4.96
CA LEU A 585 -8.99 -27.29 3.75
C LEU A 585 -7.90 -28.10 3.03
N GLN A 586 -8.11 -28.35 1.74
CA GLN A 586 -7.11 -29.02 0.92
C GLN A 586 -5.94 -28.08 0.65
N VAL A 587 -4.69 -28.53 0.83
CA VAL A 587 -3.53 -27.83 0.26
C VAL A 587 -3.65 -27.88 -1.26
N LEU A 588 -3.80 -26.72 -1.92
CA LEU A 588 -3.82 -26.62 -3.38
C LEU A 588 -2.40 -26.70 -3.95
N ILE A 589 -1.49 -25.92 -3.36
CA ILE A 589 -0.08 -25.89 -3.71
C ILE A 589 0.73 -25.45 -2.48
N LYS A 590 1.86 -26.12 -2.24
CA LYS A 590 2.93 -25.63 -1.36
C LYS A 590 4.04 -25.05 -2.23
N VAL A 591 4.17 -23.73 -2.21
CA VAL A 591 5.07 -22.97 -3.08
C VAL A 591 6.48 -22.94 -2.49
N LYS A 592 7.47 -23.23 -3.34
CA LYS A 592 8.91 -23.22 -2.99
C LYS A 592 9.53 -21.88 -3.36
N GLY A 593 10.13 -21.17 -2.39
CA GLY A 593 10.86 -19.93 -2.63
C GLY A 593 10.00 -18.75 -3.09
N LYS A 594 10.60 -17.86 -3.89
CA LYS A 594 10.05 -16.55 -4.25
C LYS A 594 8.75 -16.65 -5.05
N CYS A 595 7.66 -16.07 -4.53
CA CYS A 595 6.37 -16.00 -5.21
C CYS A 595 5.88 -14.54 -5.30
N THR A 596 6.23 -13.87 -6.41
CA THR A 596 5.77 -12.49 -6.72
C THR A 596 4.32 -12.48 -7.25
N THR A 597 3.65 -11.33 -7.29
CA THR A 597 2.32 -11.22 -7.93
C THR A 597 2.31 -11.49 -9.44
N ASP A 598 3.47 -11.47 -10.12
CA ASP A 598 3.59 -11.96 -11.51
C ASP A 598 3.55 -13.50 -11.61
N HIS A 599 3.91 -14.24 -10.54
CA HIS A 599 3.72 -15.70 -10.46
C HIS A 599 2.28 -16.08 -10.08
N ILE A 600 1.61 -15.24 -9.27
CA ILE A 600 0.23 -15.45 -8.80
C ILE A 600 -0.81 -15.07 -9.87
N SER A 601 -0.66 -13.91 -10.54
CA SER A 601 -1.59 -13.41 -11.56
C SER A 601 -0.81 -12.68 -12.66
N ALA A 602 -0.32 -13.43 -13.65
CA ALA A 602 0.61 -12.95 -14.66
C ALA A 602 0.13 -11.72 -15.46
N ALA A 603 1.07 -10.94 -16.00
CA ALA A 603 0.81 -9.78 -16.86
C ALA A 603 0.83 -10.16 -18.36
N GLY A 604 1.46 -9.37 -19.23
CA GLY A 604 1.59 -9.65 -20.66
C GLY A 604 0.23 -9.96 -21.34
N PRO A 605 0.03 -11.16 -21.92
CA PRO A 605 -1.18 -11.51 -22.67
C PRO A 605 -2.46 -11.56 -21.80
N TRP A 606 -2.33 -11.59 -20.48
CA TRP A 606 -3.47 -11.62 -19.55
C TRP A 606 -4.05 -10.24 -19.25
N LEU A 607 -3.36 -9.15 -19.58
CA LEU A 607 -3.86 -7.79 -19.35
C LEU A 607 -5.19 -7.50 -20.06
N LYS A 608 -5.45 -8.19 -21.18
CA LYS A 608 -6.73 -8.11 -21.90
C LYS A 608 -7.94 -8.54 -21.05
N PHE A 609 -7.76 -9.35 -20.00
CA PHE A 609 -8.83 -9.86 -19.14
C PHE A 609 -8.91 -9.15 -17.78
N ARG A 610 -8.20 -8.04 -17.55
CA ARG A 610 -8.16 -7.36 -16.24
C ARG A 610 -9.52 -6.82 -15.75
N GLY A 611 -10.51 -6.65 -16.63
CA GLY A 611 -11.90 -6.33 -16.25
C GLY A 611 -12.83 -7.54 -16.13
N HIS A 612 -12.36 -8.78 -16.38
CA HIS A 612 -13.20 -9.98 -16.40
C HIS A 612 -12.62 -11.05 -15.47
N LEU A 613 -13.15 -11.14 -14.25
CA LEU A 613 -12.56 -11.93 -13.17
C LEU A 613 -12.47 -13.43 -13.50
N ASP A 614 -13.50 -14.03 -14.09
CA ASP A 614 -13.44 -15.47 -14.39
C ASP A 614 -12.40 -15.81 -15.48
N ASN A 615 -12.28 -14.99 -16.53
CA ASN A 615 -11.29 -15.20 -17.60
C ASN A 615 -9.85 -15.03 -17.13
N ILE A 616 -9.56 -14.02 -16.29
CA ILE A 616 -8.20 -13.81 -15.78
C ILE A 616 -7.80 -14.87 -14.73
N SER A 617 -8.75 -15.42 -13.97
CA SER A 617 -8.52 -16.50 -13.00
C SER A 617 -7.91 -17.77 -13.63
N ASN A 618 -7.96 -17.92 -14.96
CA ASN A 618 -7.23 -18.98 -15.68
C ASN A 618 -5.70 -18.81 -15.69
N ASN A 619 -5.16 -17.77 -15.05
CA ASN A 619 -3.72 -17.59 -14.81
C ASN A 619 -3.32 -17.72 -13.33
N MET A 620 -4.25 -18.05 -12.44
CA MET A 620 -3.98 -18.13 -11.02
C MET A 620 -2.86 -19.13 -10.71
N LEU A 621 -1.77 -18.62 -10.15
CA LEU A 621 -0.58 -19.36 -9.70
C LEU A 621 0.15 -20.16 -10.81
N ILE A 622 -0.09 -19.86 -12.09
CA ILE A 622 0.59 -20.58 -13.20
C ILE A 622 2.09 -20.33 -13.26
N GLY A 623 2.62 -19.34 -12.54
CA GLY A 623 4.07 -19.12 -12.42
C GLY A 623 4.69 -19.74 -11.16
N ALA A 624 3.89 -20.16 -10.18
CA ALA A 624 4.42 -20.64 -8.90
C ALA A 624 5.11 -22.01 -9.04
N VAL A 625 6.25 -22.18 -8.35
CA VAL A 625 7.00 -23.44 -8.29
C VAL A 625 6.40 -24.33 -7.19
N ASN A 626 5.90 -25.50 -7.57
CA ASN A 626 5.40 -26.52 -6.64
C ASN A 626 6.58 -27.26 -5.98
N ILE A 627 6.63 -27.29 -4.64
CA ILE A 627 7.69 -28.01 -3.90
C ILE A 627 7.68 -29.52 -4.13
N GLU A 628 6.52 -30.10 -4.48
CA GLU A 628 6.34 -31.55 -4.65
C GLU A 628 7.17 -32.12 -5.82
N ASN A 629 7.38 -31.33 -6.87
CA ASN A 629 7.93 -31.81 -8.14
C ASN A 629 8.83 -30.79 -8.87
N ASP A 630 9.15 -29.64 -8.24
CA ASP A 630 9.87 -28.50 -8.83
C ASP A 630 9.25 -27.95 -10.14
N GLY A 631 8.00 -28.33 -10.43
CA GLY A 631 7.26 -27.95 -11.62
C GLY A 631 6.51 -26.64 -11.44
N VAL A 632 6.38 -25.91 -12.55
CA VAL A 632 5.55 -24.70 -12.67
C VAL A 632 4.23 -25.07 -13.32
N ASN A 633 3.11 -24.57 -12.77
CA ASN A 633 1.75 -24.91 -13.20
C ASN A 633 1.44 -26.43 -13.26
N LYS A 634 1.99 -27.21 -12.32
CA LYS A 634 1.82 -28.68 -12.29
C LYS A 634 1.64 -29.19 -10.85
N ILE A 635 0.39 -29.35 -10.44
CA ILE A 635 0.01 -29.81 -9.09
C ILE A 635 -0.86 -31.06 -9.15
N LYS A 636 -0.82 -31.87 -8.09
CA LYS A 636 -1.65 -33.07 -7.98
C LYS A 636 -3.06 -32.71 -7.52
N ASN A 637 -4.06 -33.14 -8.28
CA ASN A 637 -5.46 -33.13 -7.86
C ASN A 637 -5.68 -34.29 -6.87
N GLN A 638 -5.94 -33.98 -5.60
CA GLN A 638 -6.09 -35.02 -4.57
C GLN A 638 -7.44 -35.77 -4.65
N LEU A 639 -8.39 -35.33 -5.49
CA LEU A 639 -9.64 -36.05 -5.76
C LEU A 639 -9.49 -37.11 -6.88
N THR A 640 -8.61 -36.89 -7.86
CA THR A 640 -8.40 -37.83 -8.99
C THR A 640 -7.05 -38.55 -8.96
N GLY A 641 -6.07 -38.03 -8.22
CA GLY A 641 -4.68 -38.51 -8.19
C GLY A 641 -3.81 -38.01 -9.35
N GLU A 642 -4.38 -37.31 -10.33
CA GLU A 642 -3.71 -36.85 -11.56
C GLU A 642 -3.03 -35.48 -11.37
N TYR A 643 -2.01 -35.18 -12.20
CA TYR A 643 -1.38 -33.85 -12.24
C TYR A 643 -2.04 -32.95 -13.28
N GLY A 644 -2.33 -31.70 -12.92
CA GLY A 644 -2.92 -30.69 -13.80
C GLY A 644 -2.45 -29.27 -13.52
N GLY A 645 -2.99 -28.31 -14.28
CA GLY A 645 -2.78 -26.88 -14.08
C GLY A 645 -3.40 -26.39 -12.77
N VAL A 646 -2.78 -25.41 -12.13
CA VAL A 646 -3.25 -24.86 -10.84
C VAL A 646 -4.68 -24.28 -10.93
N PRO A 647 -5.03 -23.49 -11.98
CA PRO A 647 -6.41 -23.03 -12.16
C PRO A 647 -7.42 -24.16 -12.38
N ASP A 648 -7.04 -25.19 -13.15
CA ASP A 648 -7.94 -26.30 -13.51
C ASP A 648 -8.29 -27.14 -12.27
N VAL A 649 -7.28 -27.47 -11.47
CA VAL A 649 -7.46 -28.20 -10.20
C VAL A 649 -8.24 -27.35 -9.18
N ALA A 650 -7.98 -26.04 -9.09
CA ALA A 650 -8.74 -25.15 -8.21
C ALA A 650 -10.22 -25.03 -8.65
N ARG A 651 -10.51 -24.94 -9.95
CA ARG A 651 -11.88 -25.01 -10.50
C ARG A 651 -12.55 -26.35 -10.19
N HIS A 652 -11.82 -27.46 -10.32
CA HIS A 652 -12.32 -28.79 -9.98
C HIS A 652 -12.64 -28.93 -8.49
N TYR A 653 -11.80 -28.41 -7.60
CA TYR A 653 -12.07 -28.34 -6.16
C TYR A 653 -13.32 -27.50 -5.86
N LYS A 654 -13.42 -26.28 -6.42
CA LYS A 654 -14.60 -25.41 -6.27
C LYS A 654 -15.89 -26.11 -6.74
N ALA A 655 -15.87 -26.78 -7.89
CA ALA A 655 -17.02 -27.49 -8.44
C ALA A 655 -17.49 -28.67 -7.56
N ASN A 656 -16.57 -29.28 -6.79
CA ASN A 656 -16.87 -30.35 -5.83
C ASN A 656 -17.06 -29.83 -4.40
N GLY A 657 -17.20 -28.51 -4.19
CA GLY A 657 -17.39 -27.89 -2.87
C GLY A 657 -16.16 -27.93 -1.95
N LEU A 658 -14.99 -28.32 -2.45
CA LEU A 658 -13.76 -28.43 -1.67
C LEU A 658 -13.08 -27.06 -1.57
N SER A 659 -13.08 -26.49 -0.37
CA SER A 659 -12.31 -25.28 -0.06
C SER A 659 -10.83 -25.61 0.15
N TRP A 660 -9.95 -24.67 -0.20
CA TRP A 660 -8.51 -24.90 -0.21
C TRP A 660 -7.67 -23.77 0.40
N VAL A 661 -6.40 -24.11 0.65
CA VAL A 661 -5.35 -23.25 1.22
C VAL A 661 -4.10 -23.30 0.35
N VAL A 662 -3.38 -22.17 0.25
CA VAL A 662 -2.03 -22.11 -0.32
C VAL A 662 -1.02 -22.00 0.82
N VAL A 663 0.09 -22.73 0.71
CA VAL A 663 1.21 -22.63 1.65
C VAL A 663 2.40 -21.99 0.92
N GLY A 664 2.93 -20.90 1.45
CA GLY A 664 3.98 -20.11 0.79
C GLY A 664 5.21 -19.88 1.66
N ASP A 665 6.28 -19.45 1.00
CA ASP A 665 7.58 -19.14 1.61
C ASP A 665 7.61 -17.67 2.12
N ASP A 666 8.78 -17.04 2.18
CA ASP A 666 8.93 -15.61 2.50
C ASP A 666 8.51 -14.63 1.39
N ASN A 667 8.13 -13.42 1.82
CA ASN A 667 7.75 -12.26 1.00
C ASN A 667 6.71 -12.59 -0.08
N TYR A 668 5.74 -13.44 0.26
CA TYR A 668 4.72 -13.89 -0.66
C TYR A 668 3.86 -12.71 -1.16
N GLY A 669 3.68 -12.64 -2.48
CA GLY A 669 3.01 -11.52 -3.14
C GLY A 669 3.89 -10.29 -3.39
N GLU A 670 5.22 -10.44 -3.42
CA GLU A 670 6.16 -9.37 -3.78
C GLU A 670 5.81 -8.71 -5.13
N GLY A 671 6.05 -7.40 -5.25
CA GLY A 671 6.06 -6.69 -6.54
C GLY A 671 4.82 -5.84 -6.84
N SER A 672 4.05 -6.23 -7.85
CA SER A 672 2.99 -5.39 -8.45
C SER A 672 1.73 -5.36 -7.58
N SER A 673 1.09 -4.19 -7.47
CA SER A 673 -0.06 -3.94 -6.60
C SER A 673 -1.38 -4.65 -6.98
N ARG A 674 -1.41 -5.38 -8.10
CA ARG A 674 -2.61 -5.99 -8.70
C ARG A 674 -3.46 -6.76 -7.69
N GLU A 675 -4.70 -6.32 -7.53
CA GLU A 675 -5.67 -6.95 -6.62
C GLU A 675 -6.20 -8.30 -7.14
N HIS A 676 -6.06 -8.57 -8.44
CA HIS A 676 -6.43 -9.85 -9.04
C HIS A 676 -5.70 -11.03 -8.40
N ALA A 677 -4.46 -10.83 -7.93
CA ALA A 677 -3.73 -11.85 -7.17
C ALA A 677 -4.43 -12.28 -5.85
N ALA A 678 -5.42 -11.52 -5.36
CA ALA A 678 -6.30 -11.90 -4.26
C ALA A 678 -7.72 -12.28 -4.75
N LEU A 679 -8.27 -11.57 -5.75
CA LEU A 679 -9.59 -11.87 -6.32
C LEU A 679 -9.65 -13.26 -6.97
N GLU A 680 -8.62 -13.68 -7.69
CA GLU A 680 -8.59 -14.97 -8.41
C GLU A 680 -8.56 -16.16 -7.44
N PRO A 681 -7.68 -16.22 -6.41
CA PRO A 681 -7.80 -17.21 -5.34
C PRO A 681 -9.18 -17.23 -4.67
N ARG A 682 -9.74 -16.05 -4.36
CA ARG A 682 -11.05 -15.94 -3.72
C ARG A 682 -12.18 -16.47 -4.62
N HIS A 683 -12.12 -16.17 -5.91
CA HIS A 683 -13.06 -16.63 -6.93
C HIS A 683 -12.97 -18.14 -7.17
N LEU A 684 -11.76 -18.72 -7.17
CA LEU A 684 -11.54 -20.15 -7.38
C LEU A 684 -11.68 -21.01 -6.11
N GLY A 685 -12.28 -20.48 -5.03
CA GLY A 685 -12.67 -21.25 -3.84
C GLY A 685 -11.62 -21.28 -2.71
N GLY A 686 -10.55 -20.51 -2.83
CA GLY A 686 -9.53 -20.37 -1.79
C GLY A 686 -10.05 -19.61 -0.58
N ARG A 687 -9.64 -20.04 0.61
CA ARG A 687 -10.06 -19.43 1.89
C ARG A 687 -8.92 -18.80 2.68
N CYS A 688 -7.73 -19.40 2.60
CA CYS A 688 -6.58 -19.01 3.38
C CYS A 688 -5.29 -19.09 2.55
N ILE A 689 -4.31 -18.25 2.89
CA ILE A 689 -2.93 -18.38 2.44
C ILE A 689 -2.05 -18.32 3.71
N ILE A 690 -1.23 -19.35 3.93
CA ILE A 690 -0.35 -19.47 5.10
C ILE A 690 1.10 -19.34 4.62
N VAL A 691 1.85 -18.37 5.12
CA VAL A 691 3.20 -18.06 4.61
C VAL A 691 4.19 -17.77 5.74
N LYS A 692 5.49 -17.69 5.43
CA LYS A 692 6.47 -17.18 6.40
C LYS A 692 6.36 -15.66 6.57
N SER A 693 6.22 -14.94 5.46
CA SER A 693 5.98 -13.49 5.44
C SER A 693 5.26 -13.03 4.16
N PHE A 694 4.50 -11.93 4.22
CA PHE A 694 3.81 -11.32 3.08
C PHE A 694 4.43 -9.98 2.66
N ALA A 695 4.28 -9.64 1.39
CA ALA A 695 4.43 -8.26 0.92
C ALA A 695 3.18 -7.41 1.24
N ARG A 696 3.39 -6.16 1.67
CA ARG A 696 2.34 -5.28 2.24
C ARG A 696 1.05 -5.19 1.41
N ILE A 697 1.14 -4.84 0.13
CA ILE A 697 -0.05 -4.59 -0.71
C ILE A 697 -0.85 -5.88 -0.91
N HIS A 698 -0.16 -7.02 -1.09
CA HIS A 698 -0.84 -8.29 -1.28
C HIS A 698 -1.56 -8.76 -0.02
N GLU A 699 -0.97 -8.57 1.18
CA GLU A 699 -1.64 -8.83 2.45
C GLU A 699 -2.96 -8.02 2.59
N THR A 700 -2.93 -6.71 2.30
CA THR A 700 -4.14 -5.87 2.30
C THR A 700 -5.17 -6.36 1.27
N ASN A 701 -4.75 -6.69 0.05
CA ASN A 701 -5.64 -7.17 -1.00
C ASN A 701 -6.34 -8.48 -0.58
N LEU A 702 -5.65 -9.43 0.06
CA LEU A 702 -6.25 -10.67 0.57
C LEU A 702 -7.34 -10.38 1.63
N LYS A 703 -7.08 -9.47 2.58
CA LYS A 703 -8.07 -9.04 3.58
C LYS A 703 -9.28 -8.37 2.94
N LYS A 704 -9.06 -7.48 1.96
CA LYS A 704 -10.11 -6.77 1.22
C LYS A 704 -11.07 -7.74 0.53
N GLN A 705 -10.57 -8.86 0.01
CA GLN A 705 -11.38 -9.91 -0.62
C GLN A 705 -11.86 -11.01 0.35
N GLY A 706 -11.78 -10.78 1.66
CA GLY A 706 -12.31 -11.69 2.69
C GLY A 706 -11.57 -13.02 2.80
N MET A 707 -10.31 -13.10 2.35
CA MET A 707 -9.43 -14.25 2.61
C MET A 707 -8.68 -14.06 3.94
N LEU A 708 -8.15 -15.16 4.48
CA LEU A 708 -7.25 -15.15 5.64
C LEU A 708 -5.77 -15.23 5.20
N PRO A 709 -5.05 -14.09 5.05
CA PRO A 709 -3.59 -14.09 5.07
C PRO A 709 -3.09 -14.38 6.49
N LEU A 710 -2.46 -15.53 6.66
CA LEU A 710 -1.89 -15.98 7.93
C LEU A 710 -0.39 -16.20 7.79
N THR A 711 0.33 -15.99 8.89
CA THR A 711 1.78 -16.16 8.97
C THR A 711 2.14 -17.20 10.02
N PHE A 712 3.13 -18.05 9.74
CA PHE A 712 3.63 -18.99 10.76
C PHE A 712 4.18 -18.24 11.96
N GLN A 713 3.83 -18.65 13.19
CA GLN A 713 4.48 -18.10 14.38
C GLN A 713 5.93 -18.59 14.51
N ASN A 714 6.20 -19.83 14.07
CA ASN A 714 7.53 -20.36 13.86
C ASN A 714 7.69 -20.71 12.36
N PRO A 715 8.51 -19.99 11.59
CA PRO A 715 8.69 -20.24 10.15
C PRO A 715 9.13 -21.66 9.77
N ALA A 716 9.69 -22.45 10.70
CA ALA A 716 10.02 -23.86 10.47
C ALA A 716 8.77 -24.79 10.41
N ASP A 717 7.60 -24.34 10.90
CA ASP A 717 6.36 -25.12 10.75
C ASP A 717 5.91 -25.23 9.28
N TYR A 718 6.46 -24.39 8.38
CA TYR A 718 6.34 -24.55 6.93
C TYR A 718 6.78 -25.96 6.48
N ASP A 719 7.85 -26.50 7.06
CA ASP A 719 8.44 -27.78 6.62
C ASP A 719 7.61 -29.00 7.06
N LYS A 720 6.75 -28.86 8.08
CA LYS A 720 5.85 -29.92 8.55
C LYS A 720 4.70 -30.22 7.58
N ILE A 721 4.21 -29.19 6.87
CA ILE A 721 3.08 -29.35 5.95
C ILE A 721 3.51 -30.06 4.67
N ARG A 722 2.79 -31.12 4.29
CA ARG A 722 2.95 -31.89 3.05
C ARG A 722 1.90 -31.48 2.00
N PRO A 723 2.13 -31.66 0.69
CA PRO A 723 1.18 -31.25 -0.36
C PRO A 723 -0.16 -32.01 -0.37
N ASP A 724 -0.24 -33.16 0.29
CA ASP A 724 -1.42 -34.01 0.44
C ASP A 724 -2.18 -33.82 1.76
N ASP A 725 -1.66 -32.97 2.67
CA ASP A 725 -2.28 -32.70 3.96
C ASP A 725 -3.63 -31.95 3.84
N LYS A 726 -4.43 -32.06 4.91
CA LYS A 726 -5.60 -31.22 5.15
C LYS A 726 -5.39 -30.33 6.36
N ILE A 727 -5.79 -29.06 6.25
CA ILE A 727 -5.56 -28.06 7.30
C ILE A 727 -6.90 -27.51 7.79
N SER A 728 -7.20 -27.67 9.09
CA SER A 728 -8.28 -26.92 9.74
C SER A 728 -7.74 -25.64 10.38
N ILE A 729 -8.39 -24.50 10.15
CA ILE A 729 -8.11 -23.21 10.82
C ILE A 729 -9.11 -23.00 11.95
N LYS A 730 -8.61 -22.98 13.18
CA LYS A 730 -9.40 -22.96 14.42
C LYS A 730 -9.36 -21.62 15.14
N GLY A 731 -10.48 -21.31 15.81
CA GLY A 731 -10.62 -20.17 16.71
C GLY A 731 -11.34 -18.96 16.10
N LEU A 732 -11.91 -19.08 14.91
CA LEU A 732 -12.53 -17.96 14.17
C LEU A 732 -13.76 -17.37 14.90
N ALA A 733 -14.50 -18.19 15.64
CA ALA A 733 -15.58 -17.73 16.54
C ALA A 733 -15.11 -16.77 17.64
N THR A 734 -13.80 -16.65 17.86
CA THR A 734 -13.17 -15.77 18.85
C THR A 734 -11.98 -15.00 18.26
N PHE A 735 -12.05 -14.73 16.94
CA PHE A 735 -11.06 -13.97 16.19
C PHE A 735 -11.02 -12.53 16.70
N ALA A 736 -9.83 -12.05 17.06
CA ALA A 736 -9.63 -10.73 17.65
C ALA A 736 -8.21 -10.22 17.32
N PRO A 737 -7.98 -8.90 17.26
CA PRO A 737 -6.67 -8.34 16.92
C PRO A 737 -5.56 -8.81 17.87
N GLY A 738 -4.46 -9.31 17.29
CA GLY A 738 -3.29 -9.78 18.05
C GLY A 738 -3.48 -11.11 18.79
N LYS A 739 -4.56 -11.86 18.50
CA LYS A 739 -4.78 -13.19 19.06
C LYS A 739 -4.53 -14.26 17.98
N PRO A 740 -3.47 -15.08 18.09
CA PRO A 740 -3.19 -16.12 17.11
C PRO A 740 -4.36 -17.09 16.90
N LEU A 741 -4.51 -17.54 15.65
CA LEU A 741 -5.34 -18.69 15.28
C LEU A 741 -4.50 -19.97 15.38
N TYR A 742 -5.14 -21.13 15.26
CA TYR A 742 -4.45 -22.42 15.28
C TYR A 742 -4.67 -23.15 13.96
N ALA A 743 -3.60 -23.71 13.40
CA ALA A 743 -3.69 -24.70 12.35
C ALA A 743 -3.66 -26.10 12.99
N VAL A 744 -4.56 -26.97 12.54
CA VAL A 744 -4.48 -28.42 12.80
C VAL A 744 -4.27 -29.10 11.46
N VAL A 745 -3.07 -29.64 11.26
CA VAL A 745 -2.65 -30.34 10.05
C VAL A 745 -2.94 -31.83 10.24
N LYS A 746 -3.65 -32.45 9.31
CA LYS A 746 -3.93 -33.89 9.28
C LYS A 746 -3.13 -34.50 8.12
N HIS A 747 -2.21 -35.39 8.47
CA HIS A 747 -1.39 -36.10 7.50
C HIS A 747 -2.10 -37.34 6.94
N SER A 748 -1.72 -37.74 5.72
CA SER A 748 -2.25 -38.93 5.04
C SER A 748 -1.92 -40.25 5.76
N ASP A 749 -0.87 -40.28 6.59
CA ASP A 749 -0.51 -41.40 7.47
C ASP A 749 -1.33 -41.47 8.78
N GLY A 750 -2.25 -40.51 9.00
CA GLY A 750 -3.10 -40.42 10.19
C GLY A 750 -2.48 -39.67 11.38
N THR A 751 -1.20 -39.27 11.30
CA THR A 751 -0.58 -38.37 12.29
C THR A 751 -1.09 -36.94 12.13
N LYS A 752 -0.77 -36.07 13.10
CA LYS A 752 -1.17 -34.66 13.11
C LYS A 752 -0.07 -33.79 13.69
N ASP A 753 0.04 -32.59 13.13
CA ASP A 753 0.77 -31.47 13.70
C ASP A 753 -0.22 -30.34 14.03
N ASP A 754 0.05 -29.58 15.09
CA ASP A 754 -0.65 -28.34 15.39
C ASP A 754 0.31 -27.22 15.77
N PHE A 755 -0.02 -25.99 15.34
CA PHE A 755 0.81 -24.80 15.58
C PHE A 755 0.00 -23.51 15.46
N GLN A 756 0.56 -22.44 16.03
CA GLN A 756 -0.05 -21.11 16.03
C GLN A 756 0.24 -20.34 14.74
N LEU A 757 -0.78 -19.63 14.27
CA LEU A 757 -0.73 -18.75 13.11
C LEU A 757 -1.04 -17.30 13.52
N ASN A 758 -0.11 -16.42 13.20
CA ASN A 758 -0.21 -14.99 13.39
C ASN A 758 -0.98 -14.32 12.25
N HIS A 759 -1.62 -13.20 12.56
CA HIS A 759 -2.37 -12.38 11.62
C HIS A 759 -2.21 -10.90 12.01
N THR A 760 -2.38 -9.98 11.07
CA THR A 760 -2.27 -8.52 11.33
C THR A 760 -3.60 -7.77 11.21
N PHE A 761 -4.73 -8.47 11.32
CA PHE A 761 -6.05 -7.87 11.26
C PHE A 761 -6.32 -6.97 12.48
N ASN A 762 -6.93 -5.82 12.24
CA ASN A 762 -7.67 -5.04 13.25
C ASN A 762 -9.18 -5.38 13.19
N GLU A 763 -10.00 -4.78 14.06
CA GLU A 763 -11.45 -5.03 14.09
C GLU A 763 -12.14 -4.75 12.75
N THR A 764 -11.82 -3.62 12.10
CA THR A 764 -12.39 -3.23 10.80
C THR A 764 -12.09 -4.27 9.71
N GLN A 765 -10.88 -4.83 9.69
CA GLN A 765 -10.48 -5.88 8.76
C GLN A 765 -11.16 -7.23 9.10
N ILE A 766 -11.47 -7.50 10.37
CA ILE A 766 -12.26 -8.67 10.79
C ILE A 766 -13.70 -8.55 10.28
N GLU A 767 -14.30 -7.36 10.33
CA GLU A 767 -15.63 -7.11 9.72
C GLU A 767 -15.63 -7.37 8.20
N TRP A 768 -14.55 -7.05 7.49
CA TRP A 768 -14.41 -7.37 6.05
C TRP A 768 -14.40 -8.88 5.79
N PHE A 769 -13.69 -9.64 6.63
CA PHE A 769 -13.68 -11.12 6.57
C PHE A 769 -15.08 -11.69 6.87
N GLN A 770 -15.74 -11.21 7.92
CA GLN A 770 -17.09 -11.67 8.31
C GLN A 770 -18.13 -11.41 7.20
N ALA A 771 -18.10 -10.22 6.60
CA ALA A 771 -18.96 -9.87 5.48
C ALA A 771 -18.60 -10.59 4.16
N GLY A 772 -17.48 -11.32 4.10
CA GLY A 772 -16.98 -12.02 2.91
C GLY A 772 -16.15 -11.16 1.95
N SER A 773 -16.20 -9.83 2.09
CA SER A 773 -15.27 -8.84 1.51
C SER A 773 -15.50 -7.46 2.14
N ALA A 774 -14.55 -6.54 1.95
CA ALA A 774 -14.70 -5.13 2.32
C ALA A 774 -15.81 -4.44 1.50
N LEU A 775 -16.00 -4.82 0.24
CA LEU A 775 -17.07 -4.30 -0.62
C LEU A 775 -18.45 -4.74 -0.14
N ASN A 776 -18.59 -5.99 0.31
CA ASN A 776 -19.82 -6.47 0.97
C ASN A 776 -20.10 -5.64 2.22
N ARG A 777 -19.08 -5.41 3.06
CA ARG A 777 -19.22 -4.60 4.29
C ARG A 777 -19.64 -3.16 4.01
N MET A 778 -19.06 -2.54 2.98
CA MET A 778 -19.44 -1.19 2.51
C MET A 778 -20.92 -1.13 2.11
N LYS A 779 -21.41 -2.15 1.41
CA LYS A 779 -22.81 -2.24 0.96
C LYS A 779 -23.80 -2.39 2.11
N GLU A 780 -23.46 -3.15 3.15
CA GLU A 780 -24.26 -3.26 4.38
C GLU A 780 -24.42 -1.90 5.07
N LEU A 781 -23.29 -1.21 5.32
CA LEU A 781 -23.29 0.10 5.97
C LEU A 781 -24.12 1.15 5.21
N HIS A 782 -24.08 1.14 3.87
CA HIS A 782 -24.88 2.06 3.07
C HIS A 782 -26.39 1.76 3.16
N GLN A 783 -26.79 0.48 3.20
CA GLN A 783 -28.19 0.09 3.40
C GLN A 783 -28.72 0.51 4.78
N ASP A 784 -27.92 0.39 5.83
CA ASP A 784 -28.28 0.84 7.18
C ASP A 784 -28.48 2.35 7.25
N ILE A 785 -27.57 3.14 6.65
CA ILE A 785 -27.67 4.62 6.59
C ILE A 785 -28.94 5.05 5.84
N CYS A 786 -29.18 4.55 4.63
CA CYS A 786 -30.38 4.90 3.87
C CYS A 786 -31.67 4.45 4.57
N THR A 787 -31.64 3.35 5.33
CA THR A 787 -32.78 2.90 6.14
C THR A 787 -33.02 3.80 7.36
N PHE A 788 -31.95 4.30 7.99
CA PHE A 788 -32.04 5.25 9.10
C PHE A 788 -32.56 6.62 8.65
N GLU A 789 -32.04 7.16 7.54
CA GLU A 789 -32.51 8.43 6.96
C GLU A 789 -33.98 8.35 6.54
N ARG A 790 -34.41 7.25 5.90
CA ARG A 790 -35.83 7.00 5.60
C ARG A 790 -36.68 6.95 6.86
N LYS A 791 -36.23 6.26 7.92
CA LYS A 791 -36.95 6.23 9.21
C LYS A 791 -37.05 7.63 9.84
N GLN A 792 -36.03 8.47 9.76
CA GLN A 792 -36.13 9.87 10.23
C GLN A 792 -37.11 10.70 9.39
N LEU A 793 -37.07 10.56 8.05
CA LEU A 793 -38.03 11.21 7.15
C LEU A 793 -39.47 10.76 7.40
N ASP A 794 -39.71 9.49 7.70
CA ASP A 794 -41.04 8.96 8.04
C ASP A 794 -41.51 9.40 9.44
N ILE A 795 -40.59 9.61 10.39
CA ILE A 795 -40.91 10.23 11.69
C ILE A 795 -41.30 11.71 11.51
N LEU A 796 -40.59 12.45 10.66
CA LEU A 796 -40.88 13.86 10.33
C LEU A 796 -42.16 14.04 9.48
N ARG A 797 -42.69 12.97 8.88
CA ARG A 797 -43.92 12.97 8.08
C ARG A 797 -45.18 12.60 8.87
N LYS A 798 -45.07 12.23 10.15
CA LYS A 798 -46.26 12.01 11.00
C LYS A 798 -46.86 13.34 11.44
N PRO A 799 -48.15 13.61 11.17
CA PRO A 799 -48.79 14.83 11.66
C PRO A 799 -48.88 14.81 13.19
N PRO A 800 -48.80 15.98 13.86
CA PRO A 800 -48.91 16.05 15.31
C PRO A 800 -50.33 15.66 15.76
N THR A 801 -50.44 14.62 16.59
CA THR A 801 -51.71 14.21 17.20
C THR A 801 -52.10 15.18 18.31
N SER A 802 -52.81 16.25 17.97
CA SER A 802 -53.45 17.14 18.94
C SER A 802 -54.81 16.60 19.36
N SER A 803 -54.90 16.04 20.57
CA SER A 803 -56.17 15.64 21.20
C SER A 803 -56.42 16.45 22.47
N ILE A 804 -56.92 17.67 22.31
CA ILE A 804 -57.58 18.44 23.38
C ILE A 804 -58.94 18.89 22.83
N VAL A 805 -60.01 18.35 23.40
CA VAL A 805 -61.40 18.72 23.08
C VAL A 805 -62.00 19.41 24.31
N PRO A 806 -62.60 20.61 24.17
CA PRO A 806 -63.19 21.38 25.28
C PRO A 806 -64.59 20.86 25.68
N PRO A 807 -65.14 21.29 26.83
CA PRO A 807 -66.29 20.64 27.45
C PRO A 807 -67.66 20.98 26.84
N SER A 808 -68.59 20.05 27.07
CA SER A 808 -69.99 19.94 26.63
C SER A 808 -70.93 21.15 26.81
N ARG A 809 -71.98 21.23 25.96
CA ARG A 809 -73.40 21.30 26.41
C ARG A 809 -74.44 21.05 25.30
N HIS A 810 -75.45 20.22 25.62
CA HIS A 810 -76.83 20.17 25.06
C HIS A 810 -77.01 19.80 23.55
N ILE A 811 -78.10 19.17 23.08
CA ILE A 811 -79.28 18.51 23.70
C ILE A 811 -79.90 17.46 22.73
N LEU A 812 -80.54 16.42 23.31
CA LEU A 812 -81.56 15.48 22.77
C LEU A 812 -81.79 15.29 21.24
N ASN A 813 -81.82 14.02 20.77
CA ASN A 813 -83.11 13.34 20.54
C ASN A 813 -83.07 11.80 20.25
N HIS A 814 -83.98 11.10 20.94
CA HIS A 814 -84.78 9.91 20.61
C HIS A 814 -84.25 8.60 19.92
N HIS A 815 -84.49 7.51 20.69
CA HIS A 815 -85.22 6.26 20.36
C HIS A 815 -84.57 4.99 19.73
N HIS A 816 -84.75 3.88 20.46
CA HIS A 816 -85.24 2.52 20.05
C HIS A 816 -84.50 1.71 18.94
N HIS A 817 -84.43 0.37 18.96
CA HIS A 817 -84.73 -0.69 19.96
C HIS A 817 -84.08 -2.04 19.53
N HIS A 818 -84.09 -3.06 20.41
CA HIS A 818 -83.80 -4.50 20.16
C HIS A 818 -82.41 -4.89 19.58
N ARG A 819 -81.57 -5.77 20.17
CA ARG A 819 -81.71 -7.14 20.76
C ARG A 819 -82.20 -8.22 19.77
N HIS A 820 -81.37 -9.23 19.49
CA HIS A 820 -81.45 -10.56 20.14
C HIS A 820 -80.38 -11.58 19.61
N THR A 821 -79.65 -12.23 20.55
CA THR A 821 -79.37 -13.71 20.72
C THR A 821 -79.05 -14.63 19.51
N THR A 822 -78.34 -15.77 19.59
CA THR A 822 -77.66 -16.59 20.64
C THR A 822 -76.81 -17.69 19.96
N HIS A 823 -75.71 -18.16 20.58
CA HIS A 823 -75.52 -19.57 21.00
C HIS A 823 -74.06 -19.94 21.37
N HIS A 824 -73.95 -20.68 22.50
CA HIS A 824 -72.83 -21.53 22.94
C HIS A 824 -73.19 -23.01 22.56
N PRO A 825 -72.33 -24.07 22.72
CA PRO A 825 -71.53 -24.34 23.95
C PRO A 825 -70.27 -25.27 23.88
N TYR A 826 -69.67 -25.50 25.07
CA TYR A 826 -68.89 -26.68 25.54
C TYR A 826 -67.50 -26.99 24.91
N HIS A 827 -66.48 -27.60 25.55
CA HIS A 827 -66.00 -28.01 26.90
C HIS A 827 -64.74 -28.89 26.58
N ALA A 828 -63.79 -29.31 27.43
CA ALA A 828 -63.41 -29.06 28.82
C ALA A 828 -61.97 -29.59 29.05
N GLY A 829 -61.35 -29.25 30.19
CA GLY A 829 -60.31 -30.07 30.82
C GLY A 829 -58.92 -29.45 30.94
N SER A 830 -58.02 -30.22 31.57
CA SER A 830 -57.28 -29.68 32.71
C SER A 830 -56.34 -30.69 33.39
N LEU A 831 -55.41 -30.17 34.22
CA LEU A 831 -54.56 -30.89 35.22
C LEU A 831 -53.41 -31.76 34.63
N GLY A 832 -52.24 -31.88 35.26
CA GLY A 832 -51.73 -31.15 36.43
C GLY A 832 -50.38 -31.65 36.98
N LEU A 833 -49.71 -30.76 37.73
CA LEU A 833 -48.85 -30.97 38.91
C LEU A 833 -47.60 -31.91 38.90
N SER A 834 -46.49 -31.31 39.32
CA SER A 834 -45.27 -31.94 39.85
C SER A 834 -45.33 -32.19 41.38
N PRO A 835 -44.48 -33.06 41.94
CA PRO A 835 -43.79 -32.69 43.19
C PRO A 835 -42.28 -33.09 43.28
N LYS A 836 -41.63 -32.60 44.36
CA LYS A 836 -40.20 -32.71 44.71
C LYS A 836 -39.89 -33.94 45.59
N LEU A 837 -38.59 -34.25 45.77
CA LEU A 837 -37.82 -34.50 47.04
C LEU A 837 -36.47 -35.19 46.66
N GLN A 838 -35.29 -34.64 46.93
CA GLN A 838 -34.56 -34.43 48.20
C GLN A 838 -33.73 -35.66 48.66
N GLY A 839 -32.41 -35.47 48.83
CA GLY A 839 -31.50 -36.49 49.34
C GLY A 839 -30.06 -35.98 49.47
N SER A 840 -29.58 -35.82 50.69
CA SER A 840 -28.22 -35.38 51.04
C SER A 840 -27.52 -36.43 51.91
N ARG A 841 -26.18 -36.53 51.82
CA ARG A 841 -25.31 -36.98 52.93
C ARG A 841 -23.83 -36.67 52.68
N VAL A 842 -23.12 -36.51 53.79
CA VAL A 842 -21.70 -36.18 53.97
C VAL A 842 -20.95 -37.47 54.37
N TRP A 843 -19.62 -37.56 54.17
CA TRP A 843 -18.63 -38.03 55.16
C TRP A 843 -17.18 -37.84 54.63
N GLU A 844 -16.24 -37.62 55.56
CA GLU A 844 -14.79 -37.43 55.38
C GLU A 844 -14.07 -38.81 55.19
N THR A 845 -12.74 -39.02 55.06
CA THR A 845 -11.52 -38.23 55.39
C THR A 845 -10.26 -38.81 54.65
N GLU A 846 -9.17 -38.02 54.56
CA GLU A 846 -7.71 -38.37 54.52
C GLU A 846 -6.94 -39.08 53.34
N ARG A 847 -5.99 -38.30 52.76
CA ARG A 847 -4.52 -38.52 52.53
C ARG A 847 -3.92 -39.60 51.56
N LYS A 848 -3.36 -39.09 50.44
CA LYS A 848 -2.01 -39.30 49.80
C LYS A 848 -1.47 -40.72 49.44
N PRO A 849 -0.48 -40.83 48.51
CA PRO A 849 -0.25 -40.19 47.19
C PRO A 849 0.09 -41.24 46.08
N PRO A 850 0.47 -40.85 44.84
CA PRO A 850 1.88 -41.10 44.44
C PRO A 850 2.52 -40.03 43.51
N LEU A 851 3.78 -40.30 43.15
CA LEU A 851 4.84 -39.40 42.64
C LEU A 851 4.75 -38.88 41.19
N MET A 852 5.34 -37.69 41.01
CA MET A 852 6.00 -37.05 39.85
C MET A 852 6.01 -37.71 38.46
N PRO A 853 5.89 -36.87 37.41
CA PRO A 853 6.89 -36.81 36.34
C PRO A 853 7.81 -35.57 36.45
N SER A 854 9.01 -35.69 35.88
CA SER A 854 10.09 -34.69 35.89
C SER A 854 9.82 -33.43 35.06
N GLU A 855 10.34 -32.31 35.57
CA GLU A 855 10.84 -31.12 34.88
C GLU A 855 10.52 -30.96 33.37
N LEU A 856 9.49 -30.17 33.08
CA LEU A 856 9.36 -29.42 31.83
C LEU A 856 9.14 -27.94 32.20
N PRO A 857 9.88 -26.98 31.63
CA PRO A 857 9.68 -25.57 31.95
C PRO A 857 8.31 -25.11 31.45
N SER A 858 7.48 -24.62 32.37
CA SER A 858 6.21 -23.98 32.03
C SER A 858 6.46 -22.83 31.04
N PRO A 859 5.70 -22.72 29.93
CA PRO A 859 5.87 -21.63 28.99
C PRO A 859 5.65 -20.28 29.71
N LEU A 860 6.65 -19.41 29.62
CA LEU A 860 6.65 -18.10 30.28
C LEU A 860 5.43 -17.28 29.83
N PRO A 861 4.66 -16.66 30.74
CA PRO A 861 3.49 -15.87 30.37
C PRO A 861 3.86 -14.69 29.46
N THR A 862 3.52 -14.76 28.17
CA THR A 862 3.66 -13.63 27.25
C THR A 862 2.72 -12.49 27.65
N ARG A 863 3.25 -11.26 27.65
CA ARG A 863 2.58 -10.02 28.07
C ARG A 863 1.21 -9.82 27.38
N ARG A 864 0.12 -10.16 28.08
CA ARG A 864 -1.26 -9.89 27.59
C ARG A 864 -1.55 -8.39 27.60
N THR A 865 -2.14 -7.88 26.52
CA THR A 865 -2.58 -6.49 26.42
C THR A 865 -3.73 -6.21 27.42
N ARG A 866 -3.63 -5.10 28.17
CA ARG A 866 -4.64 -4.68 29.17
C ARG A 866 -5.99 -4.42 28.48
N THR A 867 -7.09 -4.85 29.11
CA THR A 867 -8.44 -4.57 28.60
C THR A 867 -8.77 -3.07 28.66
N TYR A 868 -9.47 -2.57 27.64
CA TYR A 868 -9.81 -1.14 27.48
C TYR A 868 -10.37 -0.48 28.77
N SER A 869 -11.23 -1.20 29.50
CA SER A 869 -11.83 -0.68 30.74
C SER A 869 -10.85 -0.45 31.89
N ALA A 870 -9.75 -1.21 31.97
CA ALA A 870 -8.71 -1.02 32.98
C ALA A 870 -7.75 0.11 32.58
N THR A 871 -7.46 0.27 31.28
CA THR A 871 -6.65 1.38 30.75
C THR A 871 -7.31 2.73 31.00
N VAL A 872 -8.63 2.84 30.85
CA VAL A 872 -9.38 4.08 31.16
C VAL A 872 -9.33 4.41 32.66
N ARG A 873 -9.48 3.43 33.55
CA ARG A 873 -9.45 3.65 35.02
C ARG A 873 -8.07 4.05 35.57
N ALA A 874 -6.97 3.70 34.90
CA ALA A 874 -5.61 4.06 35.34
C ALA A 874 -5.18 5.50 34.94
N ARG A 875 -5.85 6.13 33.97
CA ARG A 875 -5.43 7.43 33.42
C ARG A 875 -5.61 8.64 34.36
N SER A 876 -6.40 8.52 35.42
CA SER A 876 -6.74 9.62 36.34
C SER A 876 -6.31 9.39 37.80
N GLY A 877 -5.56 8.34 38.10
CA GLY A 877 -5.02 8.06 39.45
C GLY A 877 -3.65 8.69 39.70
N PRO A 878 -3.33 9.08 40.96
CA PRO A 878 -1.99 9.54 41.33
C PRO A 878 -0.95 8.42 41.22
N VAL A 879 0.31 8.81 40.97
CA VAL A 879 1.46 7.90 40.92
C VAL A 879 2.05 7.74 42.31
N TYR A 880 2.22 6.49 42.74
CA TYR A 880 2.83 6.08 44.00
C TYR A 880 4.26 5.56 43.75
N LYS A 881 5.05 5.51 44.82
CA LYS A 881 6.37 4.88 44.86
C LYS A 881 6.35 3.67 45.78
N GLY A 882 7.11 2.64 45.45
CA GLY A 882 7.28 1.46 46.28
C GLY A 882 8.56 0.71 45.94
N VAL A 883 8.74 -0.44 46.58
CA VAL A 883 9.83 -1.37 46.32
C VAL A 883 9.23 -2.70 45.90
N CYS A 884 9.72 -3.33 44.84
CA CYS A 884 9.31 -4.69 44.50
C CYS A 884 9.73 -5.63 45.64
N ARG A 885 8.77 -6.31 46.25
CA ARG A 885 9.01 -7.26 47.34
C ARG A 885 9.34 -8.64 46.79
N THR A 886 8.60 -9.08 45.77
CA THR A 886 8.82 -10.37 45.12
C THR A 886 8.14 -10.36 43.76
N PHE A 887 8.74 -10.95 42.74
CA PHE A 887 8.10 -11.18 41.44
C PHE A 887 8.41 -12.59 40.93
N TYR A 888 7.37 -13.37 40.65
CA TYR A 888 7.47 -14.75 40.20
C TYR A 888 7.29 -14.81 38.68
N ARG A 889 8.39 -14.72 37.92
CA ARG A 889 8.37 -14.72 36.44
C ARG A 889 7.56 -15.88 35.85
N SER A 890 7.70 -17.08 36.40
CA SER A 890 6.97 -18.28 35.98
C SER A 890 5.46 -18.24 36.28
N GLN A 891 5.02 -17.44 37.26
CA GLN A 891 3.61 -17.26 37.62
C GLN A 891 3.02 -15.93 37.10
N GLY A 892 3.81 -15.11 36.39
CA GLY A 892 3.38 -13.86 35.78
C GLY A 892 2.91 -12.78 36.75
N HIS A 893 3.28 -12.81 38.03
CA HIS A 893 2.85 -11.81 39.00
C HIS A 893 3.80 -11.68 40.20
N GLY A 894 3.59 -10.62 40.99
CA GLY A 894 4.35 -10.31 42.18
C GLY A 894 3.66 -9.29 43.08
N PHE A 895 4.43 -8.72 44.00
CA PHE A 895 3.95 -7.79 45.02
C PHE A 895 4.91 -6.61 45.18
N ILE A 896 4.34 -5.41 45.31
CA ILE A 896 5.06 -4.16 45.56
C ILE A 896 4.73 -3.70 46.97
N LYS A 897 5.76 -3.45 47.77
CA LYS A 897 5.62 -2.83 49.09
C LYS A 897 5.54 -1.30 48.94
N PRO A 898 4.43 -0.65 49.32
CA PRO A 898 4.28 0.80 49.19
C PRO A 898 5.26 1.59 50.07
N SER A 899 5.80 2.70 49.57
CA SER A 899 6.70 3.57 50.36
C SER A 899 6.02 4.27 51.53
N ASN A 900 4.67 4.33 51.54
CA ASN A 900 3.88 4.89 52.63
C ASN A 900 3.52 3.86 53.73
N GLY A 901 4.07 2.65 53.67
CA GLY A 901 3.88 1.62 54.71
C GLY A 901 2.53 0.89 54.66
N GLY A 902 1.75 1.02 53.58
CA GLY A 902 0.52 0.26 53.38
C GLY A 902 0.75 -1.24 53.11
N GLU A 903 -0.35 -1.99 52.98
CA GLU A 903 -0.31 -3.41 52.57
C GLU A 903 0.34 -3.59 51.19
N ASP A 904 0.96 -4.75 50.97
CA ASP A 904 1.58 -5.10 49.69
C ASP A 904 0.54 -5.13 48.56
N ILE A 905 0.85 -4.45 47.46
CA ILE A 905 -0.05 -4.33 46.31
C ILE A 905 0.36 -5.34 45.24
N PHE A 906 -0.60 -6.16 44.82
CA PHE A 906 -0.44 -7.14 43.75
C PHE A 906 -0.09 -6.46 42.41
N ALA A 907 0.90 -6.99 41.70
CA ALA A 907 1.32 -6.53 40.37
C ALA A 907 1.35 -7.71 39.40
N HIS A 908 0.74 -7.56 38.22
CA HIS A 908 0.72 -8.60 37.17
C HIS A 908 1.70 -8.25 36.04
N ILE A 909 2.24 -9.26 35.35
CA ILE A 909 3.21 -9.11 34.25
C ILE A 909 2.72 -8.22 33.09
N SER A 910 1.40 -8.15 32.86
CA SER A 910 0.81 -7.23 31.87
C SER A 910 0.95 -5.76 32.22
N ASP A 911 1.16 -5.45 33.50
CA ASP A 911 1.08 -4.10 34.06
C ASP A 911 2.45 -3.51 34.41
N ILE A 912 3.53 -4.25 34.17
CA ILE A 912 4.91 -3.79 34.26
C ILE A 912 5.35 -3.21 32.92
N ASP A 913 5.99 -2.05 32.99
CA ASP A 913 6.56 -1.30 31.88
C ASP A 913 8.09 -1.20 32.05
N GLY A 914 8.82 -1.67 31.05
CA GLY A 914 10.28 -1.77 31.06
C GLY A 914 10.78 -3.10 30.48
N GLU A 915 12.07 -3.18 30.16
CA GLU A 915 12.68 -4.35 29.52
C GLU A 915 13.13 -5.42 30.53
N TYR A 916 13.28 -5.05 31.80
CA TYR A 916 13.75 -5.89 32.90
C TYR A 916 12.60 -6.60 33.62
N VAL A 917 12.85 -7.85 34.05
CA VAL A 917 12.03 -8.57 35.03
C VAL A 917 12.27 -7.93 36.41
N PRO A 918 11.24 -7.49 37.14
CA PRO A 918 11.43 -6.93 38.49
C PRO A 918 12.03 -7.94 39.46
N MET A 919 12.96 -7.48 40.30
CA MET A 919 13.61 -8.25 41.35
C MET A 919 13.30 -7.65 42.73
N GLU A 920 13.48 -8.45 43.79
CA GLU A 920 13.35 -7.95 45.16
C GLU A 920 14.37 -6.82 45.42
N GLY A 921 13.86 -5.66 45.88
CA GLY A 921 14.66 -4.46 46.10
C GLY A 921 14.52 -3.37 45.02
N ASP A 922 13.92 -3.65 43.87
CA ASP A 922 13.75 -2.65 42.79
C ASP A 922 12.85 -1.49 43.21
N VAL A 923 13.29 -0.25 42.97
CA VAL A 923 12.50 0.94 43.26
C VAL A 923 11.55 1.22 42.10
N VAL A 924 10.25 1.09 42.34
CA VAL A 924 9.21 1.19 41.32
C VAL A 924 8.28 2.38 41.53
N THR A 925 7.80 2.96 40.44
CA THR A 925 6.61 3.84 40.43
C THR A 925 5.43 3.09 39.84
N TYR A 926 4.23 3.28 40.40
CA TYR A 926 3.02 2.59 39.95
C TYR A 926 1.77 3.42 40.26
N LYS A 927 0.67 3.17 39.55
CA LYS A 927 -0.67 3.64 39.91
C LYS A 927 -1.49 2.48 40.48
N VAL A 928 -2.66 2.75 41.05
CA VAL A 928 -3.52 1.73 41.66
C VAL A 928 -4.89 1.70 40.99
N CYS A 929 -5.39 0.50 40.68
CA CYS A 929 -6.71 0.27 40.11
C CYS A 929 -7.45 -0.85 40.85
N SER A 930 -8.78 -0.78 40.91
CA SER A 930 -9.62 -1.83 41.51
C SER A 930 -9.92 -2.96 40.54
N ILE A 931 -9.91 -4.21 41.04
CA ILE A 931 -10.06 -5.43 40.24
C ILE A 931 -11.55 -5.86 40.14
N PRO A 932 -12.14 -5.94 38.93
CA PRO A 932 -13.49 -6.48 38.74
C PRO A 932 -13.57 -7.99 39.03
N PRO A 933 -14.76 -8.57 39.30
CA PRO A 933 -16.08 -7.93 39.29
C PRO A 933 -16.47 -7.29 40.63
N LYS A 934 -15.71 -7.52 41.71
CA LYS A 934 -16.08 -7.03 43.06
C LYS A 934 -15.47 -5.68 43.44
N ASN A 935 -14.44 -5.21 42.74
CA ASN A 935 -13.71 -3.94 43.00
C ASN A 935 -13.14 -3.78 44.43
N GLN A 936 -13.11 -4.85 45.24
CA GLN A 936 -12.65 -4.85 46.63
C GLN A 936 -11.14 -5.01 46.81
N LYS A 937 -10.42 -5.43 45.77
CA LYS A 937 -8.96 -5.57 45.79
C LYS A 937 -8.31 -4.56 44.85
N MET A 938 -7.16 -4.07 45.27
CA MET A 938 -6.34 -3.10 44.55
C MET A 938 -5.15 -3.79 43.88
N GLN A 939 -4.83 -3.36 42.66
CA GLN A 939 -3.71 -3.83 41.84
C GLN A 939 -2.85 -2.66 41.38
N ALA A 940 -1.54 -2.88 41.39
CA ALA A 940 -0.57 -1.97 40.83
C ALA A 940 -0.61 -2.05 39.29
N VAL A 941 -0.71 -0.88 38.66
CA VAL A 941 -0.85 -0.71 37.22
C VAL A 941 0.12 0.37 36.73
N GLU A 942 0.71 0.19 35.53
CA GLU A 942 1.76 1.10 35.02
C GLU A 942 2.99 1.09 35.96
N VAL A 943 3.46 -0.11 36.29
CA VAL A 943 4.60 -0.36 37.17
C VAL A 943 5.88 -0.17 36.39
N VAL A 944 6.56 0.96 36.59
CA VAL A 944 7.85 1.29 35.97
C VAL A 944 8.96 1.09 37.00
N ILE A 945 9.99 0.32 36.66
CA ILE A 945 11.22 0.25 37.46
C ILE A 945 12.00 1.55 37.24
N THR A 946 12.30 2.27 38.32
CA THR A 946 13.04 3.54 38.28
C THR A 946 14.51 3.37 38.66
N HIS A 947 14.81 2.41 39.54
CA HIS A 947 16.17 2.03 39.94
C HIS A 947 16.21 0.53 40.17
N LEU A 948 17.21 -0.13 39.57
CA LEU A 948 17.50 -1.54 39.76
C LEU A 948 18.14 -1.77 41.14
N ALA A 949 17.84 -2.90 41.78
CA ALA A 949 18.46 -3.31 43.05
C ALA A 949 19.99 -3.48 42.89
N PRO A 950 20.83 -2.70 43.60
CA PRO A 950 22.29 -2.76 43.43
C PRO A 950 22.88 -4.14 43.77
N GLY A 951 23.71 -4.68 42.89
CA GLY A 951 24.34 -6.00 43.05
C GLY A 951 23.45 -7.19 42.68
N SER A 952 22.19 -6.95 42.27
CA SER A 952 21.31 -8.00 41.74
C SER A 952 21.60 -8.28 40.26
N LYS A 953 21.57 -9.56 39.87
CA LYS A 953 21.56 -9.96 38.47
C LYS A 953 20.14 -9.80 37.92
N HIS A 954 19.93 -8.79 37.10
CA HIS A 954 18.67 -8.58 36.41
C HIS A 954 18.62 -9.39 35.11
N GLU A 955 17.41 -9.76 34.70
CA GLU A 955 17.17 -10.47 33.46
C GLU A 955 16.19 -9.64 32.61
N THR A 956 16.41 -9.55 31.31
CA THR A 956 15.40 -8.98 30.40
C THR A 956 14.26 -9.98 30.20
N TRP A 957 13.10 -9.50 29.74
CA TRP A 957 12.01 -10.42 29.36
C TRP A 957 12.42 -11.43 28.27
N SER A 958 13.39 -11.10 27.42
CA SER A 958 13.98 -11.96 26.39
C SER A 958 15.04 -12.96 26.90
N GLY A 959 15.42 -12.90 28.18
CA GLY A 959 16.35 -13.86 28.80
C GLY A 959 17.81 -13.42 28.86
N GLN A 960 18.12 -12.16 28.58
CA GLN A 960 19.48 -11.62 28.68
C GLN A 960 19.78 -11.21 30.12
N ILE A 961 20.82 -11.79 30.72
CA ILE A 961 21.28 -11.43 32.07
C ILE A 961 22.16 -10.18 31.99
N ILE A 962 21.84 -9.17 32.81
CA ILE A 962 22.55 -7.90 32.94
C ILE A 962 22.86 -7.69 34.43
N SER A 963 24.14 -7.45 34.76
CA SER A 963 24.56 -7.08 36.11
C SER A 963 24.46 -5.57 36.30
N SER A 964 23.80 -5.13 37.38
CA SER A 964 23.67 -3.73 37.81
C SER A 964 24.45 -3.45 39.09
#